data_AF-A0A2E0SCU4-F1
#
_entry.id   AF-A0A2E0SCU4-F1
#
_cell.length_a   1.000
_cell.length_b   1.000
_cell.length_c   1.000
_cell.angle_alpha   90.00
_cell.angle_beta   90.00
_cell.angle_gamma   90.00
#
_symmetry.space_group_name_H-M   'P 1'
#
loop_
_entity.id
_entity.type
_entity.pdbx_description
1 polymer ?
#
loop_
_entity_poly.entity_id
_entity_poly.type
_entity_poly.pdbx_seq_one_letter_code
_entity_poly.pdbx_strand_id
1 'polypeptide(L)'
;MKYFMIAAVCFISACFSNQITLGKPVNGHQRLIYGDAKSVGVHEDSLIDAVSIIRDAVDADEMPGAVILVARRGKIILHQAFGYSDIERQKPLQTDTLFRMASNSKAVTAAGILILADEGVVDLDAPIGTYLPAFANPQWKPVTVRHLLTHTSGSPIDRLFLTPLLPTNKAKYPNRLIAEVNRFSESPLVEPPGNKYSYNNAGYNILAGLIENLTGSYKEHLRTRIYLPLGMSDSCNHESDADNNRMSTVFVRQENGTWKAGWKPHDGPDWPFPRGSGGMISSAGDYAKFYQMLLNGGIYNGNRILSKIAVDEMTTPQSERIPAAKNYGLGLKVSEKNGLFSHTGSDGTFVFGDPANQLIGMLLTQTNRTTRPRENFRVLVQRACKQSITSELKKPKKEEARYDGFYKDIFMDSGKYLTSRKILHAAESLSLSYEYYAGADQRKQNELMVKSVYDANGVLLFPDGQPRFKMLYVNGGGATRHGETLTTEGLDRIREFYSGGGSYCGSCAGSFFSGRNVDTQAQPRPSYLNIFPYNTFNTGMKNVRVGHVLPKNSPLLNYRQFGADNRVDDVYHNNGNWLPREAVTGSMEDVEILALYDHPGHKVDGGAAIWAYKKSPELGRVVNIGCHPEGSSSGDKLRLTESSFLYAMAGVGQPQIKAHLKLNEQRVMDKFSADGQPALTRIGGSQYHHFTFQVPPDQGRQHDRISIEIKGGQSSDLHLYLSRESLAFRANALHRVTGDQGNKKIVRRLSPGLWYVSVFCAKRVRTIEDSLAGFYRTIGNRGLLQGLPYSIEIKRNAVGDLKVSE
;
A
#
# COMPACT_ATOMS: atom_id res chain seq x y z
N MET A 1 36.39 42.66 46.66
CA MET A 1 36.73 41.96 47.91
C MET A 1 36.54 40.46 47.70
N LYS A 2 37.65 39.70 47.78
CA LYS A 2 37.83 38.25 48.07
C LYS A 2 37.06 37.20 47.22
N TYR A 3 37.69 36.49 46.27
CA TYR A 3 38.68 35.38 46.34
C TYR A 3 38.04 33.99 46.62
N PHE A 4 38.08 33.04 45.66
CA PHE A 4 38.92 31.79 45.61
C PHE A 4 38.22 30.54 46.19
N MET A 5 38.39 29.27 45.78
CA MET A 5 39.17 28.56 44.75
C MET A 5 38.73 27.06 44.76
N ILE A 6 38.63 26.44 43.58
CA ILE A 6 39.22 25.15 43.11
C ILE A 6 39.23 23.89 44.01
N ALA A 7 38.71 22.77 43.46
CA ALA A 7 39.49 21.54 43.26
C ALA A 7 38.89 20.68 42.12
N ALA A 8 39.73 20.40 41.13
CA ALA A 8 39.48 19.51 40.00
C ALA A 8 39.95 18.08 40.35
N VAL A 9 39.26 17.07 39.81
CA VAL A 9 39.84 15.74 39.58
C VAL A 9 39.54 15.34 38.14
N CYS A 10 40.61 15.27 37.35
CA CYS A 10 40.64 14.69 36.01
C CYS A 10 40.47 13.16 36.09
N PHE A 11 39.65 12.60 35.22
CA PHE A 11 39.93 11.27 34.65
C PHE A 11 39.66 11.31 33.14
N ILE A 12 40.72 11.06 32.39
CA ILE A 12 40.72 10.79 30.95
C ILE A 12 40.43 9.30 30.79
N SER A 13 39.45 8.92 29.96
CA SER A 13 39.63 7.79 29.03
C SER A 13 38.59 7.77 27.90
N ALA A 14 39.11 8.07 26.71
CA ALA A 14 38.85 7.48 25.40
C ALA A 14 37.43 7.05 24.96
N CYS A 15 36.88 7.84 24.03
CA CYS A 15 36.31 7.47 22.73
C CYS A 15 35.63 6.10 22.54
N PHE A 16 34.31 6.14 22.33
CA PHE A 16 33.67 5.54 21.14
C PHE A 16 32.53 6.46 20.68
N SER A 17 32.80 7.23 19.62
CA SER A 17 31.81 8.07 18.95
C SER A 17 30.99 7.25 17.96
N ASN A 18 29.77 6.88 18.34
CA ASN A 18 28.71 6.62 17.37
C ASN A 18 27.77 7.82 17.38
N GLN A 19 28.01 8.76 16.47
CA GLN A 19 27.05 9.83 16.17
C GLN A 19 25.81 9.20 15.53
N ILE A 20 24.79 8.96 16.34
CA ILE A 20 23.42 8.88 15.84
C ILE A 20 23.03 10.32 15.53
N THR A 21 22.89 10.62 14.24
CA THR A 21 22.37 11.91 13.77
C THR A 21 20.89 12.01 14.13
N LEU A 22 20.60 12.44 15.37
CA LEU A 22 19.27 12.90 15.76
C LEU A 22 18.92 14.12 14.89
N GLY A 23 17.85 14.00 14.10
CA GLY A 23 17.31 15.11 13.34
C GLY A 23 17.00 16.30 14.26
N LYS A 24 17.25 17.52 13.78
CA LYS A 24 16.97 18.76 14.52
C LYS A 24 15.52 18.75 15.07
N PRO A 25 15.29 19.19 16.32
CA PRO A 25 13.94 19.29 16.86
C PRO A 25 13.12 20.29 16.04
N VAL A 26 11.96 19.83 15.57
CA VAL A 26 10.91 20.70 15.01
C VAL A 26 10.36 21.52 16.18
N ASN A 27 10.21 22.84 16.01
CA ASN A 27 9.73 23.77 17.04
C ASN A 27 8.52 23.20 17.83
N GLY A 28 8.74 22.78 19.08
CA GLY A 28 7.74 22.17 19.98
C GLY A 28 6.61 23.08 20.45
N HIS A 29 6.36 24.19 19.74
CA HIS A 29 5.40 25.23 20.11
C HIS A 29 4.19 25.30 19.17
N GLN A 30 4.13 24.48 18.12
CA GLN A 30 3.18 24.67 17.04
C GLN A 30 1.80 24.07 17.34
N ARG A 31 0.75 24.88 17.23
CA ARG A 31 -0.63 24.40 17.10
C ARG A 31 -0.75 23.54 15.85
N LEU A 32 -1.64 22.56 15.89
CA LEU A 32 -2.09 21.90 14.66
C LEU A 32 -2.77 22.95 13.78
N ILE A 33 -2.27 23.11 12.57
CA ILE A 33 -2.86 23.97 11.56
C ILE A 33 -3.27 23.12 10.36
N TYR A 34 -4.33 23.50 9.68
CA TYR A 34 -4.61 22.91 8.37
C TYR A 34 -3.54 23.36 7.38
N GLY A 35 -3.12 22.46 6.51
CA GLY A 35 -2.14 22.75 5.48
C GLY A 35 -2.16 21.72 4.37
N ASP A 36 -1.34 21.97 3.36
CA ASP A 36 -1.18 21.09 2.21
C ASP A 36 -0.21 19.95 2.51
N ALA A 37 -0.49 18.77 1.95
CA ALA A 37 0.35 17.59 2.14
C ALA A 37 1.80 17.83 1.65
N LYS A 38 1.95 18.59 0.55
CA LYS A 38 3.25 18.89 -0.06
C LYS A 38 4.18 19.65 0.90
N SER A 39 3.66 20.60 1.66
CA SER A 39 4.43 21.40 2.61
C SER A 39 5.06 20.61 3.75
N VAL A 40 4.57 19.40 4.00
CA VAL A 40 5.13 18.48 4.99
C VAL A 40 5.78 17.28 4.33
N GLY A 41 6.10 17.37 3.03
CA GLY A 41 6.75 16.33 2.26
C GLY A 41 5.85 15.12 2.03
N VAL A 42 4.54 15.28 1.91
CA VAL A 42 3.64 14.18 1.51
C VAL A 42 3.08 14.56 0.14
N HIS A 43 3.18 13.69 -0.85
CA HIS A 43 2.49 13.94 -2.12
C HIS A 43 0.99 13.74 -1.88
N GLU A 44 0.16 14.71 -2.25
CA GLU A 44 -1.31 14.62 -2.10
C GLU A 44 -1.87 13.35 -2.76
N ASP A 45 -1.35 13.01 -3.95
CA ASP A 45 -1.66 11.77 -4.66
C ASP A 45 -1.42 10.50 -3.82
N SER A 46 -0.46 10.54 -2.90
CA SER A 46 -0.12 9.39 -2.06
C SER A 46 -1.11 9.16 -0.91
N LEU A 47 -1.96 10.13 -0.58
CA LEU A 47 -3.03 9.98 0.43
C LEU A 47 -4.38 9.57 -0.16
N ILE A 48 -4.55 9.69 -1.49
CA ILE A 48 -5.82 9.38 -2.18
C ILE A 48 -6.26 7.95 -1.90
N ASP A 49 -5.35 6.97 -1.98
CA ASP A 49 -5.68 5.56 -1.74
C ASP A 49 -6.21 5.34 -0.31
N ALA A 50 -5.64 6.03 0.68
CA ALA A 50 -6.10 5.94 2.08
C ALA A 50 -7.51 6.53 2.26
N VAL A 51 -7.85 7.57 1.49
CA VAL A 51 -9.21 8.15 1.47
C VAL A 51 -10.19 7.21 0.79
N SER A 52 -9.82 6.69 -0.38
CA SER A 52 -10.70 5.85 -1.21
C SER A 52 -11.15 4.61 -0.45
N ILE A 53 -10.23 3.83 0.13
CA ILE A 53 -10.60 2.57 0.82
C ILE A 53 -11.60 2.76 1.97
N ILE A 54 -11.67 3.96 2.56
CA ILE A 54 -12.62 4.28 3.62
C ILE A 54 -13.96 4.68 3.01
N ARG A 55 -13.93 5.49 1.95
CA ARG A 55 -15.13 5.84 1.19
C ARG A 55 -15.83 4.59 0.64
N ASP A 56 -15.09 3.69 0.01
CA ASP A 56 -15.70 2.48 -0.57
C ASP A 56 -16.29 1.57 0.49
N ALA A 57 -15.65 1.46 1.65
CA ALA A 57 -16.18 0.68 2.76
C ALA A 57 -17.47 1.29 3.33
N VAL A 58 -17.63 2.61 3.27
CA VAL A 58 -18.89 3.28 3.61
C VAL A 58 -19.93 3.07 2.51
N ASP A 59 -19.56 3.27 1.25
CA ASP A 59 -20.46 3.14 0.09
C ASP A 59 -20.96 1.70 -0.10
N ALA A 60 -20.13 0.70 0.25
CA ALA A 60 -20.48 -0.72 0.23
C ALA A 60 -21.24 -1.19 1.47
N ASP A 61 -21.65 -0.28 2.37
CA ASP A 61 -22.34 -0.58 3.62
C ASP A 61 -21.55 -1.54 4.55
N GLU A 62 -20.22 -1.55 4.46
CA GLU A 62 -19.36 -2.29 5.39
C GLU A 62 -19.23 -1.56 6.74
N MET A 63 -19.44 -0.24 6.73
CA MET A 63 -19.61 0.58 7.93
C MET A 63 -20.60 1.74 7.68
N PRO A 64 -21.33 2.22 8.71
CA PRO A 64 -22.27 3.34 8.60
C PRO A 64 -21.61 4.65 8.16
N GLY A 65 -20.34 4.81 8.52
CA GLY A 65 -19.61 6.04 8.31
C GLY A 65 -18.27 6.07 9.04
N ALA A 66 -17.46 7.05 8.66
CA ALA A 66 -16.11 7.24 9.17
C ALA A 66 -15.67 8.71 9.14
N VAL A 67 -14.84 9.10 10.11
CA VAL A 67 -14.01 10.31 10.06
C VAL A 67 -12.55 9.90 10.03
N ILE A 68 -11.81 10.41 9.05
CA ILE A 68 -10.37 10.21 8.92
C ILE A 68 -9.62 11.51 9.14
N LEU A 69 -8.49 11.44 9.85
CA LEU A 69 -7.58 12.56 10.04
C LEU A 69 -6.14 12.08 9.88
N VAL A 70 -5.35 12.79 9.08
CA VAL A 70 -3.90 12.62 8.99
C VAL A 70 -3.24 13.96 9.26
N ALA A 71 -2.31 13.98 10.21
CA ALA A 71 -1.46 15.12 10.49
C ALA A 71 0.01 14.72 10.43
N ARG A 72 0.85 15.57 9.85
CA ARG A 72 2.30 15.35 9.80
C ARG A 72 3.03 16.65 10.10
N ARG A 73 4.08 16.59 10.94
CA ARG A 73 4.93 17.74 11.30
C ARG A 73 4.10 18.97 11.71
N GLY A 74 3.09 18.77 12.56
CA GLY A 74 2.23 19.84 13.07
C GLY A 74 1.17 20.36 12.10
N LYS A 75 1.01 19.78 10.90
CA LYS A 75 -0.05 20.16 9.96
C LYS A 75 -1.05 19.04 9.73
N ILE A 76 -2.34 19.36 9.81
CA ILE A 76 -3.44 18.49 9.37
C ILE A 76 -3.51 18.57 7.84
N ILE A 77 -3.25 17.45 7.18
CA ILE A 77 -3.14 17.36 5.70
C ILE A 77 -4.28 16.54 5.08
N LEU A 78 -5.06 15.86 5.91
CA LEU A 78 -6.28 15.18 5.53
C LEU A 78 -7.24 15.22 6.72
N HIS A 79 -8.48 15.66 6.50
CA HIS A 79 -9.55 15.58 7.49
C HIS A 79 -10.89 15.49 6.75
N GLN A 80 -11.48 14.31 6.69
CA GLN A 80 -12.69 14.05 5.89
C GLN A 80 -13.67 13.16 6.65
N ALA A 81 -14.95 13.32 6.35
CA ALA A 81 -16.05 12.56 6.92
C ALA A 81 -16.88 11.89 5.81
N PHE A 82 -17.35 10.67 6.06
CA PHE A 82 -18.11 9.84 5.13
C PHE A 82 -19.29 9.18 5.84
N GLY A 83 -20.41 9.01 5.15
CA GLY A 83 -21.57 8.27 5.66
C GLY A 83 -22.40 9.08 6.66
N TYR A 84 -23.08 8.36 7.57
CA TYR A 84 -24.11 8.93 8.43
C TYR A 84 -23.76 8.80 9.92
N SER A 85 -23.91 9.89 10.66
CA SER A 85 -23.82 9.89 12.12
C SER A 85 -25.05 9.24 12.76
N ASP A 86 -26.18 9.29 12.06
CA ASP A 86 -27.43 8.61 12.40
C ASP A 86 -28.12 8.14 11.10
N ILE A 87 -28.21 6.82 10.91
CA ILE A 87 -28.81 6.19 9.71
C ILE A 87 -30.32 6.44 9.68
N GLU A 88 -31.02 6.31 10.82
CA GLU A 88 -32.48 6.44 10.88
C GLU A 88 -32.92 7.86 10.52
N ARG A 89 -32.15 8.86 10.98
CA ARG A 89 -32.40 10.28 10.70
C ARG A 89 -31.72 10.79 9.44
N GLN A 90 -31.00 9.93 8.71
CA GLN A 90 -30.15 10.29 7.56
C GLN A 90 -29.24 11.49 7.83
N LYS A 91 -28.72 11.60 9.06
CA LYS A 91 -27.87 12.72 9.46
C LYS A 91 -26.43 12.43 9.01
N PRO A 92 -25.82 13.26 8.14
CA PRO A 92 -24.48 13.00 7.66
C PRO A 92 -23.45 13.09 8.79
N LEU A 93 -22.35 12.35 8.66
CA LEU A 93 -21.17 12.57 9.49
C LEU A 93 -20.50 13.88 9.09
N GLN A 94 -19.93 14.56 10.08
CA GLN A 94 -19.13 15.77 9.92
C GLN A 94 -17.74 15.56 10.52
N THR A 95 -16.76 16.34 10.07
CA THR A 95 -15.37 16.23 10.57
C THR A 95 -15.24 16.54 12.06
N ASP A 96 -16.20 17.27 12.61
CA ASP A 96 -16.30 17.65 14.01
C ASP A 96 -17.29 16.75 14.79
N THR A 97 -17.78 15.65 14.20
CA THR A 97 -18.65 14.70 14.91
C THR A 97 -17.92 14.08 16.11
N LEU A 98 -18.66 13.93 17.22
CA LEU A 98 -18.17 13.33 18.45
C LEU A 98 -18.40 11.82 18.44
N PHE A 99 -17.35 11.07 18.77
CA PHE A 99 -17.38 9.62 18.84
C PHE A 99 -17.21 9.16 20.28
N ARG A 100 -17.89 8.07 20.64
CA ARG A 100 -17.51 7.26 21.80
C ARG A 100 -16.13 6.65 21.50
N MET A 101 -15.10 7.17 22.16
CA MET A 101 -13.71 6.77 21.89
C MET A 101 -13.40 5.38 22.45
N ALA A 102 -14.27 4.85 23.32
CA ALA A 102 -14.09 3.58 23.99
C ALA A 102 -12.66 3.47 24.54
N SER A 103 -11.97 2.37 24.32
CA SER A 103 -10.65 2.13 24.92
C SER A 103 -9.55 3.14 24.57
N ASN A 104 -9.71 4.04 23.59
CA ASN A 104 -8.82 5.20 23.43
C ASN A 104 -8.79 6.10 24.68
N SER A 105 -9.84 6.08 25.52
CA SER A 105 -9.89 6.77 26.82
C SER A 105 -8.70 6.46 27.73
N LYS A 106 -8.14 5.25 27.62
CA LYS A 106 -7.03 4.78 28.46
C LYS A 106 -5.79 5.64 28.31
N ALA A 107 -5.49 6.12 27.10
CA ALA A 107 -4.34 6.97 26.85
C ALA A 107 -4.45 8.30 27.63
N VAL A 108 -5.64 8.89 27.69
CA VAL A 108 -5.85 10.14 28.44
C VAL A 108 -5.87 9.90 29.95
N THR A 109 -6.44 8.79 30.42
CA THR A 109 -6.36 8.38 31.83
C THR A 109 -4.90 8.18 32.27
N ALA A 110 -4.10 7.52 31.43
CA ALA A 110 -2.67 7.34 31.69
C ALA A 110 -1.94 8.68 31.75
N ALA A 111 -2.19 9.60 30.82
CA ALA A 111 -1.64 10.96 30.89
C ALA A 111 -2.06 11.69 32.18
N GLY A 112 -3.32 11.53 32.62
CA GLY A 112 -3.80 12.11 33.88
C GLY A 112 -3.03 11.61 35.11
N ILE A 113 -2.66 10.32 35.14
CA ILE A 113 -1.79 9.74 36.16
C ILE A 113 -0.36 10.27 36.05
N LEU A 114 0.18 10.32 34.82
CA LEU A 114 1.54 10.77 34.57
C LEU A 114 1.76 12.24 34.93
N ILE A 115 0.73 13.08 34.82
CA ILE A 115 0.77 14.46 35.33
C ILE A 115 0.98 14.46 36.85
N LEU A 116 0.26 13.63 37.60
CA LEU A 116 0.43 13.52 39.04
C LEU A 116 1.81 12.94 39.40
N ALA A 117 2.38 12.09 38.53
CA ALA A 117 3.72 11.57 38.71
C ALA A 117 4.81 12.62 38.44
N ASP A 118 4.67 13.44 37.39
CA ASP A 118 5.54 14.58 37.14
C ASP A 118 5.53 15.60 38.29
N GLU A 119 4.39 15.73 38.98
CA GLU A 119 4.22 16.57 40.17
C GLU A 119 4.76 15.93 41.47
N GLY A 120 5.26 14.69 41.41
CA GLY A 120 5.73 13.93 42.57
C GLY A 120 4.62 13.48 43.52
N VAL A 121 3.34 13.61 43.12
CA VAL A 121 2.18 13.18 43.91
C VAL A 121 1.96 11.68 43.79
N VAL A 122 2.25 11.10 42.63
CA VAL A 122 2.14 9.66 42.37
C VAL A 122 3.51 9.07 42.01
N ASP A 123 3.95 8.07 42.76
CA ASP A 123 5.03 7.20 42.39
C ASP A 123 4.44 6.01 41.60
N LEU A 124 4.91 5.85 40.36
CA LEU A 124 4.43 4.79 39.47
C LEU A 124 4.74 3.39 40.01
N ASP A 125 5.80 3.25 40.80
CA ASP A 125 6.27 1.98 41.33
C ASP A 125 5.78 1.74 42.78
N ALA A 126 5.04 2.69 43.35
CA ALA A 126 4.37 2.49 44.63
C ALA A 126 3.16 1.54 44.49
N PRO A 127 2.87 0.75 45.55
CA PRO A 127 1.64 -0.03 45.64
C PRO A 127 0.40 0.82 45.44
N ILE A 128 -0.60 0.30 44.73
CA ILE A 128 -1.86 1.02 44.49
C ILE A 128 -2.60 1.35 45.80
N GLY A 129 -2.42 0.50 46.84
CA GLY A 129 -2.95 0.72 48.18
C GLY A 129 -2.46 2.00 48.87
N THR A 130 -1.32 2.56 48.43
CA THR A 130 -0.82 3.86 48.91
C THR A 130 -1.80 5.00 48.59
N TYR A 131 -2.46 4.93 47.44
CA TYR A 131 -3.36 5.97 46.96
C TYR A 131 -4.84 5.63 47.14
N LEU A 132 -5.18 4.34 47.21
CA LEU A 132 -6.54 3.85 47.38
C LEU A 132 -6.58 2.91 48.59
N PRO A 133 -7.00 3.37 49.77
CA PRO A 133 -6.93 2.58 51.00
C PRO A 133 -7.63 1.21 50.95
N ALA A 134 -8.69 1.05 50.15
CA ALA A 134 -9.35 -0.25 49.96
C ALA A 134 -8.39 -1.34 49.41
N PHE A 135 -7.40 -0.93 48.63
CA PHE A 135 -6.38 -1.80 48.05
C PHE A 135 -5.14 -1.98 48.93
N ALA A 136 -5.09 -1.35 50.12
CA ALA A 136 -4.01 -1.54 51.10
C ALA A 136 -4.17 -2.85 51.88
N ASN A 137 -4.37 -3.95 51.15
CA ASN A 137 -4.57 -5.29 51.69
C ASN A 137 -3.46 -6.24 51.19
N PRO A 138 -3.19 -7.37 51.87
CA PRO A 138 -2.09 -8.27 51.50
C PRO A 138 -2.14 -8.76 50.05
N GLN A 139 -3.34 -8.94 49.50
CA GLN A 139 -3.56 -9.45 48.14
C GLN A 139 -3.16 -8.42 47.08
N TRP A 140 -3.51 -7.15 47.26
CA TRP A 140 -3.22 -6.08 46.29
C TRP A 140 -1.94 -5.29 46.59
N LYS A 141 -1.30 -5.51 47.74
CA LYS A 141 0.00 -4.93 48.12
C LYS A 141 1.09 -5.00 47.03
N PRO A 142 1.25 -6.08 46.23
CA PRO A 142 2.27 -6.12 45.18
C PRO A 142 1.88 -5.41 43.88
N VAL A 143 0.62 -4.97 43.72
CA VAL A 143 0.17 -4.29 42.50
C VAL A 143 0.56 -2.82 42.58
N THR A 144 1.35 -2.33 41.63
CA THR A 144 1.76 -0.93 41.54
C THR A 144 0.89 -0.16 40.55
N VAL A 145 1.00 1.17 40.56
CA VAL A 145 0.35 2.02 39.55
C VAL A 145 0.83 1.65 38.14
N ARG A 146 2.15 1.38 37.97
CA ARG A 146 2.74 0.93 36.71
C ARG A 146 2.13 -0.37 36.23
N HIS A 147 1.92 -1.35 37.11
CA HIS A 147 1.27 -2.63 36.75
C HIS A 147 -0.13 -2.43 36.16
N LEU A 148 -0.90 -1.45 36.65
CA LEU A 148 -2.22 -1.14 36.09
C LEU A 148 -2.10 -0.45 34.73
N LEU A 149 -1.18 0.51 34.59
CA LEU A 149 -0.93 1.22 33.33
C LEU A 149 -0.49 0.26 32.20
N THR A 150 0.26 -0.80 32.53
CA THR A 150 0.80 -1.76 31.56
C THR A 150 -0.06 -3.01 31.34
N HIS A 151 -1.22 -3.12 31.99
CA HIS A 151 -2.06 -4.34 31.98
C HIS A 151 -1.33 -5.59 32.50
N THR A 152 -0.50 -5.44 33.53
CA THR A 152 0.28 -6.53 34.13
C THR A 152 0.00 -6.68 35.63
N SER A 153 -1.18 -6.30 36.10
CA SER A 153 -1.55 -6.41 37.53
C SER A 153 -1.84 -7.84 37.99
N GLY A 154 -2.03 -8.79 37.08
CA GLY A 154 -2.41 -10.17 37.40
C GLY A 154 -3.89 -10.34 37.79
N SER A 155 -4.69 -9.27 37.67
CA SER A 155 -6.13 -9.31 37.95
C SER A 155 -6.93 -9.84 36.74
N PRO A 156 -7.79 -10.85 36.92
CA PRO A 156 -8.58 -11.45 35.83
C PRO A 156 -9.91 -10.73 35.57
N ILE A 157 -10.14 -9.54 36.15
CA ILE A 157 -11.44 -8.87 36.07
C ILE A 157 -11.79 -8.57 34.60
N ASP A 158 -12.79 -9.27 34.08
CA ASP A 158 -13.30 -9.16 32.71
C ASP A 158 -14.40 -8.10 32.58
N ARG A 159 -15.09 -7.77 33.68
CA ARG A 159 -16.16 -6.77 33.73
C ARG A 159 -15.62 -5.34 33.77
N LEU A 160 -16.38 -4.40 33.21
CA LEU A 160 -16.11 -2.97 33.35
C LEU A 160 -16.28 -2.49 34.80
N PHE A 161 -17.34 -2.97 35.46
CA PHE A 161 -17.71 -2.72 36.86
C PHE A 161 -18.45 -3.94 37.42
N LEU A 162 -18.56 -4.04 38.74
CA LEU A 162 -19.22 -5.18 39.39
C LEU A 162 -20.73 -4.93 39.48
N THR A 163 -21.54 -5.92 39.12
CA THR A 163 -23.01 -5.84 39.19
C THR A 163 -23.54 -6.51 40.47
N PRO A 164 -24.53 -5.94 41.16
CA PRO A 164 -25.13 -4.63 40.91
C PRO A 164 -24.10 -3.52 41.14
N LEU A 165 -24.14 -2.45 40.35
CA LEU A 165 -23.52 -1.18 40.72
C LEU A 165 -24.18 -0.76 42.02
N LEU A 166 -23.44 -0.49 43.10
CA LEU A 166 -24.00 -0.26 44.45
C LEU A 166 -25.36 0.50 44.43
N PRO A 167 -26.44 -0.03 45.06
CA PRO A 167 -26.93 0.63 46.28
C PRO A 167 -27.73 -0.24 47.29
N THR A 168 -27.57 0.01 48.60
CA THR A 168 -28.68 -0.09 49.60
C THR A 168 -28.65 0.95 50.72
N ASN A 169 -27.56 1.70 50.92
CA ASN A 169 -27.58 2.86 51.81
C ASN A 169 -27.00 4.09 51.10
N LYS A 170 -27.87 4.85 50.41
CA LYS A 170 -27.52 6.11 49.72
C LYS A 170 -26.79 7.11 50.65
N ALA A 171 -26.91 6.95 51.97
CA ALA A 171 -26.23 7.78 52.95
C ALA A 171 -24.73 7.47 53.12
N LYS A 172 -24.23 6.29 52.69
CA LYS A 172 -22.85 5.86 52.98
C LYS A 172 -21.87 6.06 51.83
N TYR A 173 -22.32 6.00 50.57
CA TYR A 173 -21.45 6.20 49.40
C TYR A 173 -22.18 7.03 48.33
N PRO A 174 -21.79 8.30 48.10
CA PRO A 174 -22.31 9.05 46.95
C PRO A 174 -21.96 8.32 45.64
N ASN A 175 -22.74 8.55 44.57
CA ASN A 175 -22.50 8.03 43.21
C ASN A 175 -21.13 8.50 42.68
N ARG A 176 -20.04 7.91 43.17
CA ARG A 176 -18.65 8.28 42.89
C ARG A 176 -17.91 7.08 42.33
N LEU A 177 -17.03 7.34 41.37
CA LEU A 177 -16.23 6.31 40.72
C LEU A 177 -15.38 5.54 41.74
N ILE A 178 -14.78 6.23 42.72
CA ILE A 178 -13.93 5.67 43.77
C ILE A 178 -14.67 4.60 44.58
N ALA A 179 -15.95 4.83 44.91
CA ALA A 179 -16.75 3.89 45.67
C ALA A 179 -16.98 2.60 44.90
N GLU A 180 -17.21 2.71 43.58
CA GLU A 180 -17.36 1.54 42.73
C GLU A 180 -16.03 0.79 42.54
N VAL A 181 -14.93 1.50 42.23
CA VAL A 181 -13.65 0.81 41.95
C VAL A 181 -13.04 0.20 43.20
N ASN A 182 -13.33 0.72 44.39
CA ASN A 182 -12.91 0.12 45.65
C ASN A 182 -13.42 -1.32 45.79
N ARG A 183 -14.55 -1.68 45.17
CA ARG A 183 -15.06 -3.06 45.21
C ARG A 183 -14.15 -4.07 44.50
N PHE A 184 -13.31 -3.60 43.58
CA PHE A 184 -12.33 -4.47 42.93
C PHE A 184 -11.20 -4.90 43.89
N SER A 185 -11.03 -4.25 45.04
CA SER A 185 -10.01 -4.65 46.02
C SER A 185 -10.26 -6.04 46.62
N GLU A 186 -11.48 -6.55 46.53
CA GLU A 186 -11.87 -7.89 46.95
C GLU A 186 -11.62 -8.96 45.87
N SER A 187 -11.35 -8.55 44.63
CA SER A 187 -11.16 -9.48 43.51
C SER A 187 -9.77 -10.14 43.56
N PRO A 188 -9.68 -11.49 43.47
CA PRO A 188 -8.41 -12.22 43.58
C PRO A 188 -7.46 -11.89 42.43
N LEU A 189 -6.16 -11.94 42.71
CA LEU A 189 -5.12 -11.99 41.68
C LEU A 189 -4.91 -13.45 41.29
N VAL A 190 -4.88 -13.73 39.99
CA VAL A 190 -4.67 -15.11 39.48
C VAL A 190 -3.25 -15.33 38.97
N GLU A 191 -2.47 -14.25 38.87
CA GLU A 191 -1.08 -14.26 38.46
C GLU A 191 -0.31 -13.23 39.31
N PRO A 192 0.98 -13.46 39.61
CA PRO A 192 1.80 -12.43 40.23
C PRO A 192 1.88 -11.18 39.34
N PRO A 193 1.78 -9.96 39.91
CA PRO A 193 1.95 -8.73 39.15
C PRO A 193 3.29 -8.70 38.41
N GLY A 194 3.27 -8.25 37.16
CA GLY A 194 4.43 -8.16 36.27
C GLY A 194 4.69 -9.42 35.43
N ASN A 195 4.14 -10.59 35.78
CA ASN A 195 4.46 -11.85 35.09
C ASN A 195 3.77 -12.01 33.73
N LYS A 196 2.57 -11.45 33.55
CA LYS A 196 1.77 -11.64 32.34
C LYS A 196 1.04 -10.37 31.94
N TYR A 197 1.04 -10.09 30.64
CA TYR A 197 0.17 -9.09 30.05
C TYR A 197 -1.24 -9.66 29.90
N SER A 198 -2.22 -9.00 30.50
CA SER A 198 -3.64 -9.33 30.42
C SER A 198 -4.45 -8.04 30.38
N TYR A 199 -4.94 -7.69 29.19
CA TYR A 199 -5.69 -6.44 28.97
C TYR A 199 -6.89 -6.34 29.92
N ASN A 200 -6.94 -5.28 30.73
CA ASN A 200 -7.88 -5.18 31.84
C ASN A 200 -8.55 -3.79 31.90
N ASN A 201 -9.87 -3.74 31.73
CA ASN A 201 -10.62 -2.50 31.80
C ASN A 201 -10.78 -1.99 33.23
N ALA A 202 -11.03 -2.88 34.20
CA ALA A 202 -11.18 -2.52 35.60
C ALA A 202 -9.91 -1.83 36.14
N GLY A 203 -8.72 -2.27 35.73
CA GLY A 203 -7.46 -1.64 36.09
C GLY A 203 -7.38 -0.16 35.70
N TYR A 204 -7.89 0.20 34.52
CA TYR A 204 -7.97 1.60 34.10
C TYR A 204 -9.08 2.39 34.81
N ASN A 205 -10.15 1.73 35.24
CA ASN A 205 -11.13 2.37 36.10
C ASN A 205 -10.55 2.63 37.50
N ILE A 206 -9.76 1.71 38.06
CA ILE A 206 -9.02 1.90 39.31
C ILE A 206 -8.08 3.11 39.21
N LEU A 207 -7.33 3.25 38.10
CA LEU A 207 -6.51 4.44 37.85
C LEU A 207 -7.34 5.74 37.82
N ALA A 208 -8.53 5.72 37.22
CA ALA A 208 -9.42 6.88 37.27
C ALA A 208 -9.96 7.15 38.69
N GLY A 209 -10.23 6.12 39.48
CA GLY A 209 -10.57 6.27 40.90
C GLY A 209 -9.42 6.81 41.75
N LEU A 210 -8.16 6.46 41.43
CA LEU A 210 -6.96 7.06 42.03
C LEU A 210 -6.95 8.56 41.77
N ILE A 211 -7.14 8.99 40.51
CA ILE A 211 -7.23 10.41 40.17
C ILE A 211 -8.37 11.07 40.96
N GLU A 212 -9.57 10.47 40.99
CA GLU A 212 -10.70 11.02 41.74
C GLU A 212 -10.39 11.16 43.24
N ASN A 213 -9.69 10.19 43.83
CA ASN A 213 -9.28 10.24 45.24
C ASN A 213 -8.36 11.44 45.52
N LEU A 214 -7.36 11.65 44.68
CA LEU A 214 -6.33 12.67 44.90
C LEU A 214 -6.76 14.08 44.50
N THR A 215 -7.68 14.20 43.55
CA THR A 215 -8.06 15.48 42.92
C THR A 215 -9.51 15.87 43.18
N GLY A 216 -10.29 15.00 43.81
CA GLY A 216 -11.72 15.17 44.06
C GLY A 216 -12.60 14.81 42.86
N SER A 217 -12.11 14.86 41.62
CA SER A 217 -12.88 14.54 40.42
C SER A 217 -12.00 14.11 39.26
N TYR A 218 -12.21 12.88 38.79
CA TYR A 218 -11.51 12.35 37.60
C TYR A 218 -11.81 13.18 36.34
N LYS A 219 -13.08 13.51 36.09
CA LYS A 219 -13.49 14.31 34.93
C LYS A 219 -12.85 15.70 34.98
N GLU A 220 -12.88 16.35 36.14
CA GLU A 220 -12.38 17.71 36.27
C GLU A 220 -10.86 17.77 36.16
N HIS A 221 -10.15 16.77 36.67
CA HIS A 221 -8.71 16.64 36.47
C HIS A 221 -8.35 16.54 34.99
N LEU A 222 -8.99 15.65 34.22
CA LEU A 222 -8.72 15.56 32.79
C LEU A 222 -9.09 16.85 32.05
N ARG A 223 -10.23 17.46 32.41
CA ARG A 223 -10.70 18.72 31.81
C ARG A 223 -9.70 19.85 32.03
N THR A 224 -9.27 20.07 33.27
CA THR A 224 -8.42 21.22 33.65
C THR A 224 -6.96 21.02 33.29
N ARG A 225 -6.45 19.77 33.38
CA ARG A 225 -5.03 19.48 33.21
C ARG A 225 -4.67 19.06 31.78
N ILE A 226 -5.63 18.54 31.01
CA ILE A 226 -5.37 18.05 29.65
C ILE A 226 -6.25 18.79 28.63
N TYR A 227 -7.57 18.75 28.78
CA TYR A 227 -8.46 19.22 27.71
C TYR A 227 -8.40 20.74 27.50
N LEU A 228 -8.56 21.53 28.56
CA LEU A 228 -8.47 22.99 28.45
C LEU A 228 -7.11 23.47 27.95
N PRO A 229 -5.95 23.03 28.50
CA PRO A 229 -4.64 23.49 28.05
C PRO A 229 -4.31 23.08 26.60
N LEU A 230 -4.85 21.94 26.13
CA LEU A 230 -4.72 21.51 24.74
C LEU A 230 -5.74 22.16 23.80
N GLY A 231 -6.77 22.83 24.34
CA GLY A 231 -7.88 23.37 23.56
C GLY A 231 -8.79 22.28 23.00
N MET A 232 -8.98 21.18 23.73
CA MET A 232 -9.89 20.08 23.39
C MET A 232 -11.31 20.34 23.93
N SER A 233 -11.99 21.34 23.38
CA SER A 233 -13.30 21.81 23.85
C SER A 233 -14.45 20.84 23.63
N ASP A 234 -14.29 19.89 22.72
CA ASP A 234 -15.30 18.89 22.36
C ASP A 234 -15.13 17.57 23.13
N SER A 235 -14.17 17.52 24.05
CA SER A 235 -13.76 16.30 24.75
C SER A 235 -14.27 16.24 26.19
N CYS A 236 -14.86 15.10 26.56
CA CYS A 236 -15.30 14.81 27.92
C CYS A 236 -15.15 13.31 28.25
N ASN A 237 -15.37 12.91 29.51
CA ASN A 237 -15.28 11.51 29.96
C ASN A 237 -16.61 10.93 30.47
N HIS A 238 -17.73 11.58 30.14
CA HIS A 238 -19.05 11.13 30.51
C HIS A 238 -20.08 11.61 29.48
N GLU A 239 -20.98 10.71 29.09
CA GLU A 239 -22.01 10.92 28.06
C GLU A 239 -22.92 12.12 28.38
N SER A 240 -23.14 12.41 29.66
CA SER A 240 -23.97 13.56 30.09
C SER A 240 -23.34 14.93 29.81
N ASP A 241 -22.02 15.01 29.60
CA ASP A 241 -21.31 16.27 29.35
C ASP A 241 -21.08 16.51 27.86
N ALA A 242 -21.41 15.54 27.00
CA ALA A 242 -21.20 15.63 25.57
C ALA A 242 -22.31 16.43 24.87
N ASP A 243 -21.95 17.10 23.79
CA ASP A 243 -22.94 17.67 22.88
C ASP A 243 -23.62 16.55 22.08
N ASN A 244 -24.76 16.08 22.58
CA ASN A 244 -25.55 15.04 21.94
C ASN A 244 -25.96 15.41 20.50
N ASN A 245 -26.05 16.70 20.14
CA ASN A 245 -26.34 17.11 18.77
C ASN A 245 -25.17 16.89 17.82
N ARG A 246 -23.94 16.68 18.32
CA ARG A 246 -22.77 16.34 17.50
C ARG A 246 -22.34 14.90 17.68
N MET A 247 -22.95 14.14 18.57
CA MET A 247 -22.62 12.73 18.80
C MET A 247 -23.07 11.82 17.65
N SER A 248 -22.26 10.80 17.43
CA SER A 248 -22.53 9.71 16.51
C SER A 248 -23.23 8.54 17.21
N THR A 249 -24.17 7.90 16.53
CA THR A 249 -24.78 6.65 16.98
C THR A 249 -23.75 5.52 16.86
N VAL A 250 -23.67 4.62 17.84
CA VAL A 250 -22.88 3.38 17.74
C VAL A 250 -23.77 2.30 17.15
N PHE A 251 -23.29 1.62 16.12
CA PHE A 251 -24.03 0.60 15.39
C PHE A 251 -23.42 -0.79 15.57
N VAL A 252 -24.30 -1.79 15.59
CA VAL A 252 -23.96 -3.21 15.65
C VAL A 252 -24.51 -3.88 14.40
N ARG A 253 -23.62 -4.55 13.65
CA ARG A 253 -24.02 -5.34 12.48
C ARG A 253 -24.77 -6.58 12.93
N GLN A 254 -26.00 -6.74 12.47
CA GLN A 254 -26.82 -7.91 12.71
C GLN A 254 -26.48 -9.05 11.74
N GLU A 255 -26.89 -10.28 12.05
CA GLU A 255 -26.62 -11.46 11.21
C GLU A 255 -27.27 -11.36 9.82
N ASN A 256 -28.43 -10.71 9.72
CA ASN A 256 -29.14 -10.45 8.47
C ASN A 256 -28.49 -9.35 7.61
N GLY A 257 -27.32 -8.83 8.00
CA GLY A 257 -26.61 -7.79 7.27
C GLY A 257 -27.13 -6.38 7.50
N THR A 258 -28.12 -6.14 8.37
CA THR A 258 -28.58 -4.78 8.70
C THR A 258 -27.80 -4.13 9.85
N TRP A 259 -27.84 -2.80 9.94
CA TRP A 259 -27.32 -2.05 11.07
C TRP A 259 -28.41 -1.81 12.11
N LYS A 260 -28.12 -2.16 13.36
CA LYS A 260 -28.95 -1.79 14.50
C LYS A 260 -28.19 -0.80 15.36
N ALA A 261 -28.86 0.26 15.82
CA ALA A 261 -28.28 1.14 16.82
C ALA A 261 -28.06 0.36 18.13
N GLY A 262 -26.82 0.34 18.60
CA GLY A 262 -26.44 -0.17 19.92
C GLY A 262 -26.54 0.89 21.01
N TRP A 263 -26.14 2.13 20.69
CA TRP A 263 -26.30 3.30 21.55
C TRP A 263 -26.55 4.54 20.69
N LYS A 264 -27.53 5.36 21.05
CA LYS A 264 -27.91 6.58 20.33
C LYS A 264 -27.57 7.83 21.15
N PRO A 265 -27.28 8.96 20.48
CA PRO A 265 -27.26 10.26 21.16
C PRO A 265 -28.56 10.49 21.94
N HIS A 266 -28.45 11.09 23.13
CA HIS A 266 -29.52 11.25 24.13
C HIS A 266 -29.96 10.01 24.90
N ASP A 267 -29.41 8.82 24.62
CA ASP A 267 -29.54 7.71 25.56
C ASP A 267 -28.88 8.10 26.90
N GLY A 268 -29.43 7.57 28.00
CA GLY A 268 -28.83 7.76 29.31
C GLY A 268 -27.38 7.24 29.35
N PRO A 269 -26.53 7.76 30.26
CA PRO A 269 -25.18 7.26 30.38
C PRO A 269 -25.22 5.78 30.78
N ASP A 270 -24.33 4.97 30.18
CA ASP A 270 -24.25 3.53 30.49
C ASP A 270 -23.95 3.27 31.98
N TRP A 271 -23.29 4.22 32.64
CA TRP A 271 -22.87 4.16 34.04
C TRP A 271 -23.06 5.53 34.70
N PRO A 272 -23.35 5.60 36.01
CA PRO A 272 -23.64 6.87 36.69
C PRO A 272 -22.39 7.73 37.00
N PHE A 273 -21.19 7.29 36.58
CA PHE A 273 -19.91 7.94 36.83
C PHE A 273 -18.98 7.81 35.62
N PRO A 274 -18.00 8.73 35.46
CA PRO A 274 -17.05 8.71 34.35
C PRO A 274 -16.16 7.47 34.38
N ARG A 275 -15.73 6.99 33.21
CA ARG A 275 -14.98 5.74 33.07
C ARG A 275 -13.57 5.96 32.53
N GLY A 276 -12.57 5.52 33.29
CA GLY A 276 -11.16 5.56 32.90
C GLY A 276 -10.82 4.69 31.69
N SER A 277 -11.53 3.57 31.55
CA SER A 277 -11.24 2.57 30.52
C SER A 277 -11.95 2.79 29.19
N GLY A 278 -12.99 3.63 29.14
CA GLY A 278 -13.88 3.69 27.98
C GLY A 278 -14.86 4.87 27.87
N GLY A 279 -14.83 5.83 28.80
CA GLY A 279 -15.85 6.89 28.89
C GLY A 279 -15.59 8.14 28.06
N MET A 280 -14.46 8.23 27.36
CA MET A 280 -14.10 9.41 26.59
C MET A 280 -15.00 9.57 25.36
N ILE A 281 -15.47 10.80 25.15
CA ILE A 281 -16.13 11.27 23.94
C ILE A 281 -15.26 12.40 23.38
N SER A 282 -15.00 12.38 22.08
CA SER A 282 -14.10 13.35 21.43
C SER A 282 -14.37 13.45 19.94
N SER A 283 -13.96 14.57 19.34
CA SER A 283 -13.78 14.72 17.89
C SER A 283 -12.38 14.24 17.46
N ALA A 284 -12.20 13.98 16.16
CA ALA A 284 -10.89 13.66 15.59
C ALA A 284 -9.90 14.83 15.77
N GLY A 285 -10.37 16.07 15.58
CA GLY A 285 -9.57 17.28 15.72
C GLY A 285 -9.02 17.46 17.13
N ASP A 286 -9.82 17.21 18.17
CA ASP A 286 -9.36 17.31 19.56
C ASP A 286 -8.37 16.23 19.92
N TYR A 287 -8.66 14.97 19.58
CA TYR A 287 -7.77 13.87 19.91
C TYR A 287 -6.43 13.96 19.16
N ALA A 288 -6.41 14.60 17.99
CA ALA A 288 -5.17 14.92 17.28
C ALA A 288 -4.26 15.87 18.06
N LYS A 289 -4.82 16.82 18.82
CA LYS A 289 -4.04 17.72 19.69
C LYS A 289 -3.35 16.94 20.80
N PHE A 290 -4.04 15.96 21.39
CA PHE A 290 -3.45 15.03 22.37
C PHE A 290 -2.30 14.22 21.76
N TYR A 291 -2.48 13.59 20.59
CA TYR A 291 -1.40 12.86 19.93
C TYR A 291 -0.24 13.77 19.49
N GLN A 292 -0.52 15.01 19.07
CA GLN A 292 0.52 15.97 18.72
C GLN A 292 1.32 16.42 19.94
N MET A 293 0.69 16.56 21.12
CA MET A 293 1.38 16.79 22.39
C MET A 293 2.39 15.66 22.70
N LEU A 294 1.99 14.41 22.48
CA LEU A 294 2.89 13.25 22.64
C LEU A 294 4.04 13.29 21.62
N LEU A 295 3.77 13.54 20.33
CA LEU A 295 4.82 13.66 19.31
C LEU A 295 5.80 14.81 19.59
N ASN A 296 5.35 15.85 20.28
CA ASN A 296 6.14 17.01 20.67
C ASN A 296 6.87 16.83 22.02
N GLY A 297 6.87 15.64 22.61
CA GLY A 297 7.57 15.39 23.87
C GLY A 297 6.92 16.09 25.08
N GLY A 298 5.59 16.24 25.07
CA GLY A 298 4.82 16.70 26.21
C GLY A 298 4.31 18.15 26.12
N ILE A 299 4.60 18.86 25.03
CA ILE A 299 4.27 20.27 24.85
C ILE A 299 3.33 20.45 23.65
N TYR A 300 2.30 21.28 23.81
CA TYR A 300 1.47 21.71 22.70
C TYR A 300 1.07 23.17 22.88
N ASN A 301 1.20 23.97 21.81
CA ASN A 301 0.85 25.40 21.85
C ASN A 301 1.52 26.17 23.01
N GLY A 302 2.79 25.85 23.31
CA GLY A 302 3.53 26.45 24.43
C GLY A 302 3.16 25.92 25.82
N ASN A 303 2.08 25.15 25.96
CA ASN A 303 1.68 24.53 27.23
C ASN A 303 2.38 23.18 27.38
N ARG A 304 3.17 23.03 28.45
CA ARG A 304 3.69 21.72 28.86
C ARG A 304 2.61 20.99 29.64
N ILE A 305 2.21 19.83 29.14
CA ILE A 305 1.24 18.94 29.79
C ILE A 305 1.96 17.81 30.50
N LEU A 306 2.96 17.21 29.85
CA LEU A 306 3.78 16.14 30.39
C LEU A 306 5.27 16.51 30.28
N SER A 307 6.07 15.95 31.19
CA SER A 307 7.51 15.91 31.02
C SER A 307 7.87 15.03 29.82
N LYS A 308 9.07 15.26 29.26
CA LYS A 308 9.56 14.39 28.18
C LYS A 308 9.68 12.94 28.66
N ILE A 309 10.09 12.73 29.91
CA ILE A 309 10.26 11.41 30.52
C ILE A 309 8.91 10.68 30.56
N ALA A 310 7.85 11.34 31.03
CA ALA A 310 6.52 10.77 31.05
C ALA A 310 6.03 10.37 29.65
N VAL A 311 6.28 11.21 28.63
CA VAL A 311 5.94 10.86 27.24
C VAL A 311 6.75 9.68 26.72
N ASP A 312 8.05 9.62 27.03
CA ASP A 312 8.90 8.50 26.63
C ASP A 312 8.41 7.19 27.27
N GLU A 313 8.01 7.20 28.55
CA GLU A 313 7.41 6.04 29.21
C GLU A 313 6.05 5.64 28.61
N MET A 314 5.25 6.63 28.21
CA MET A 314 3.94 6.40 27.59
C MET A 314 4.07 5.77 26.19
N THR A 315 5.12 6.11 25.45
CA THR A 315 5.28 5.79 24.03
C THR A 315 6.39 4.79 23.71
N THR A 316 7.08 4.24 24.73
CA THR A 316 8.09 3.19 24.62
C THR A 316 7.63 1.92 25.32
N PRO A 317 7.92 0.71 24.81
CA PRO A 317 7.61 -0.52 25.53
C PRO A 317 8.20 -0.53 26.94
N GLN A 318 7.43 -0.98 27.92
CA GLN A 318 7.88 -1.07 29.32
C GLN A 318 8.65 -2.38 29.60
N SER A 319 9.11 -3.11 28.58
CA SER A 319 9.78 -4.41 28.72
C SER A 319 11.06 -4.40 29.56
N GLU A 320 11.77 -3.28 29.62
CA GLU A 320 12.97 -3.14 30.46
C GLU A 320 12.63 -3.20 31.95
N ARG A 321 11.46 -2.68 32.36
CA ARG A 321 11.01 -2.71 33.76
C ARG A 321 10.10 -3.90 34.06
N ILE A 322 9.21 -4.22 33.12
CA ILE A 322 8.22 -5.29 33.23
C ILE A 322 8.31 -6.13 31.95
N PRO A 323 9.06 -7.25 31.96
CA PRO A 323 9.27 -8.07 30.76
C PRO A 323 7.99 -8.53 30.06
N ALA A 324 6.85 -8.61 30.75
CA ALA A 324 5.56 -8.94 30.16
C ALA A 324 4.99 -7.81 29.26
N ALA A 325 5.40 -6.56 29.45
CA ALA A 325 4.92 -5.38 28.73
C ALA A 325 5.69 -5.08 27.42
N LYS A 326 6.05 -6.13 26.64
CA LYS A 326 6.90 -6.04 25.44
C LYS A 326 6.37 -5.17 24.31
N ASN A 327 5.06 -5.02 24.18
CA ASN A 327 4.43 -4.22 23.13
C ASN A 327 3.47 -3.16 23.70
N TYR A 328 3.73 -2.69 24.92
CA TYR A 328 2.85 -1.76 25.61
C TYR A 328 3.66 -0.74 26.43
N GLY A 329 3.37 0.54 26.21
CA GLY A 329 3.85 1.65 27.04
C GLY A 329 2.89 1.90 28.22
N LEU A 330 2.93 3.09 28.81
CA LEU A 330 1.92 3.48 29.81
C LEU A 330 0.62 3.92 29.11
N GLY A 331 -0.24 2.96 28.76
CA GLY A 331 -1.57 3.20 28.18
C GLY A 331 -1.68 3.25 26.67
N LEU A 332 -0.61 2.91 25.96
CA LEU A 332 -0.58 2.77 24.51
C LEU A 332 0.05 1.45 24.10
N LYS A 333 -0.47 0.84 23.03
CA LYS A 333 0.24 -0.25 22.35
C LYS A 333 1.42 0.36 21.60
N VAL A 334 2.60 -0.21 21.75
CA VAL A 334 3.83 0.28 21.11
C VAL A 334 4.49 -0.85 20.31
N SER A 335 4.94 -0.55 19.10
CA SER A 335 5.70 -1.49 18.28
C SER A 335 7.20 -1.38 18.57
N GLU A 336 7.82 -2.49 19.00
CA GLU A 336 9.27 -2.56 19.23
C GLU A 336 10.11 -2.23 17.97
N LYS A 337 9.57 -2.52 16.77
CA LYS A 337 10.33 -2.38 15.52
C LYS A 337 10.53 -0.94 15.06
N ASN A 338 9.64 -0.02 15.42
CA ASN A 338 9.64 1.33 14.85
C ASN A 338 9.12 2.43 15.79
N GLY A 339 8.80 2.12 17.05
CA GLY A 339 8.30 3.10 18.03
C GLY A 339 6.91 3.64 17.71
N LEU A 340 6.16 3.03 16.78
CA LEU A 340 4.77 3.42 16.50
C LEU A 340 3.92 3.11 17.74
N PHE A 341 3.18 4.10 18.21
CA PHE A 341 2.25 3.95 19.31
C PHE A 341 0.81 4.09 18.81
N SER A 342 -0.12 3.31 19.38
CA SER A 342 -1.51 3.28 18.93
C SER A 342 -2.46 2.78 20.00
N HIS A 343 -3.76 3.05 19.81
CA HIS A 343 -4.82 2.40 20.56
C HIS A 343 -6.07 2.22 19.67
N THR A 344 -6.86 1.18 19.97
CA THR A 344 -8.17 0.93 19.33
C THR A 344 -9.29 1.07 20.35
N GLY A 345 -10.49 1.42 19.90
CA GLY A 345 -11.72 1.41 20.68
C GLY A 345 -12.67 0.33 20.17
N SER A 346 -13.44 -0.29 21.07
CA SER A 346 -14.47 -1.27 20.71
C SER A 346 -15.47 -0.69 19.71
N ASP A 347 -15.76 0.60 19.82
CA ASP A 347 -16.83 1.23 19.05
C ASP A 347 -16.36 1.69 17.65
N GLY A 348 -15.14 1.29 17.23
CA GLY A 348 -14.66 1.52 15.87
C GLY A 348 -13.55 2.53 15.72
N THR A 349 -13.08 3.12 16.82
CA THR A 349 -12.04 4.15 16.78
C THR A 349 -10.63 3.56 16.72
N PHE A 350 -9.79 4.12 15.86
CA PHE A 350 -8.39 3.72 15.73
C PHE A 350 -7.50 4.94 15.53
N VAL A 351 -6.45 5.04 16.34
CA VAL A 351 -5.54 6.18 16.36
C VAL A 351 -4.11 5.70 16.54
N PHE A 352 -3.19 6.23 15.73
CA PHE A 352 -1.77 5.93 15.83
C PHE A 352 -0.90 7.19 15.67
N GLY A 353 0.26 7.17 16.32
CA GLY A 353 1.34 8.13 16.19
C GLY A 353 2.64 7.42 15.77
N ASP A 354 3.36 8.01 14.83
CA ASP A 354 4.64 7.54 14.33
C ASP A 354 5.69 8.64 14.56
N PRO A 355 6.48 8.55 15.64
CA PRO A 355 7.50 9.53 15.99
C PRO A 355 8.53 9.73 14.90
N ALA A 356 8.95 8.65 14.24
CA ALA A 356 10.00 8.66 13.21
C ALA A 356 9.57 9.50 11.99
N ASN A 357 8.28 9.49 11.66
CA ASN A 357 7.74 10.27 10.56
C ASN A 357 7.05 11.56 10.98
N GLN A 358 6.98 11.85 12.28
CA GLN A 358 6.22 12.95 12.89
C GLN A 358 4.77 12.95 12.41
N LEU A 359 4.12 11.79 12.49
CA LEU A 359 2.86 11.49 11.81
C LEU A 359 1.79 11.02 12.79
N ILE A 360 0.57 11.48 12.60
CA ILE A 360 -0.65 11.05 13.27
C ILE A 360 -1.61 10.55 12.21
N GLY A 361 -2.23 9.39 12.44
CA GLY A 361 -3.33 8.90 11.61
C GLY A 361 -4.50 8.43 12.46
N MET A 362 -5.72 8.76 12.02
CA MET A 362 -6.96 8.45 12.71
C MET A 362 -7.98 7.90 11.72
N LEU A 363 -8.66 6.82 12.13
CA LEU A 363 -9.87 6.30 11.51
C LEU A 363 -10.89 6.09 12.62
N LEU A 364 -11.85 6.99 12.73
CA LEU A 364 -12.93 6.93 13.71
C LEU A 364 -14.20 6.42 13.01
N THR A 365 -14.65 5.23 13.37
CA THR A 365 -15.92 4.65 12.88
C THR A 365 -16.89 4.44 14.04
N GLN A 366 -18.11 4.03 13.73
CA GLN A 366 -19.20 3.82 14.69
C GLN A 366 -19.52 2.33 14.94
N THR A 367 -18.58 1.42 14.68
CA THR A 367 -18.83 -0.03 14.76
C THR A 367 -17.56 -0.84 15.01
N ASN A 368 -17.71 -1.95 15.73
CA ASN A 368 -16.64 -2.85 16.12
C ASN A 368 -16.05 -3.70 14.96
N ARG A 369 -16.73 -3.83 13.80
CA ARG A 369 -16.36 -4.76 12.70
C ARG A 369 -15.46 -4.19 11.59
N THR A 370 -14.71 -3.10 11.83
CA THR A 370 -13.92 -2.42 10.78
C THR A 370 -12.44 -2.80 10.72
N THR A 371 -12.05 -4.02 11.12
CA THR A 371 -10.62 -4.40 11.25
C THR A 371 -9.83 -4.37 9.95
N ARG A 372 -10.46 -4.70 8.81
CA ARG A 372 -9.79 -4.73 7.49
C ARG A 372 -9.34 -3.34 6.99
N PRO A 373 -10.17 -2.28 6.99
CA PRO A 373 -9.76 -0.95 6.53
C PRO A 373 -8.73 -0.26 7.45
N ARG A 374 -8.71 -0.52 8.76
CA ARG A 374 -7.78 0.14 9.72
C ARG A 374 -6.31 -0.09 9.38
N GLU A 375 -5.95 -1.35 9.13
CA GLU A 375 -4.57 -1.73 8.84
C GLU A 375 -4.12 -1.19 7.48
N ASN A 376 -4.99 -1.32 6.46
CA ASN A 376 -4.73 -0.78 5.13
C ASN A 376 -4.58 0.74 5.16
N PHE A 377 -5.47 1.44 5.88
CA PHE A 377 -5.39 2.89 6.09
C PHE A 377 -4.06 3.29 6.70
N ARG A 378 -3.64 2.64 7.79
CA ARG A 378 -2.34 2.91 8.42
C ARG A 378 -1.17 2.70 7.45
N VAL A 379 -1.15 1.57 6.76
CA VAL A 379 -0.07 1.23 5.82
C VAL A 379 0.03 2.25 4.69
N LEU A 380 -1.10 2.66 4.10
CA LEU A 380 -1.16 3.66 3.03
C LEU A 380 -0.70 5.03 3.53
N VAL A 381 -1.18 5.48 4.68
CA VAL A 381 -0.78 6.75 5.30
C VAL A 381 0.72 6.76 5.64
N GLN A 382 1.27 5.68 6.19
CA GLN A 382 2.71 5.57 6.47
C GLN A 382 3.55 5.51 5.19
N ARG A 383 3.09 4.80 4.16
CA ARG A 383 3.76 4.73 2.86
C ARG A 383 3.83 6.11 2.20
N ALA A 384 2.73 6.87 2.26
CA ALA A 384 2.67 8.25 1.75
C ALA A 384 3.74 9.15 2.41
N CYS A 385 4.05 8.88 3.68
CA CYS A 385 5.08 9.62 4.42
C CYS A 385 6.51 9.10 4.16
N LYS A 386 6.72 7.79 4.00
CA LYS A 386 8.05 7.19 3.76
C LYS A 386 8.61 7.45 2.37
N GLN A 387 7.76 7.69 1.36
CA GLN A 387 8.21 8.11 0.03
C GLN A 387 8.92 9.48 0.02
N SER A 388 8.96 10.18 1.16
CA SER A 388 9.57 11.51 1.31
C SER A 388 10.88 11.58 2.09
N ILE A 389 11.38 10.43 2.58
CA ILE A 389 12.66 10.34 3.28
C ILE A 389 13.41 9.14 2.68
N THR A 390 14.61 9.38 2.14
CA THR A 390 15.52 8.49 1.36
C THR A 390 15.22 8.43 -0.15
N SER A 391 16.08 8.85 -1.10
CA SER A 391 17.53 9.11 -1.13
C SER A 391 18.36 8.04 -0.39
N GLU A 392 18.87 7.10 -1.19
CA GLU A 392 19.83 6.04 -0.85
C GLU A 392 19.27 4.72 -0.27
N LEU A 393 18.77 3.86 -1.18
CA LEU A 393 18.81 2.42 -0.99
C LEU A 393 20.18 1.90 -1.49
N LYS A 394 20.94 1.23 -0.61
CA LYS A 394 22.11 0.43 -1.01
C LYS A 394 21.65 -0.66 -1.99
N LYS A 395 22.35 -0.73 -3.13
CA LYS A 395 22.07 -1.59 -4.27
C LYS A 395 22.12 -3.09 -3.89
N PRO A 396 21.17 -3.92 -4.34
CA PRO A 396 21.41 -5.35 -4.51
C PRO A 396 22.46 -5.55 -5.62
N LYS A 397 23.27 -6.62 -5.50
CA LYS A 397 24.25 -7.03 -6.50
C LYS A 397 23.60 -7.22 -7.87
N LYS A 398 24.33 -6.76 -8.90
CA LYS A 398 24.02 -6.87 -10.33
C LYS A 398 24.07 -8.35 -10.76
N GLU A 399 23.05 -8.77 -11.51
CA GLU A 399 23.14 -9.50 -12.79
C GLU A 399 21.76 -9.35 -13.45
N GLU A 400 21.65 -8.46 -14.45
CA GLU A 400 21.62 -8.75 -15.90
C GLU A 400 20.30 -9.43 -16.31
N ALA A 401 19.32 -8.80 -16.97
CA ALA A 401 19.21 -7.51 -17.63
C ALA A 401 17.83 -6.89 -17.32
N ARG A 402 17.78 -5.62 -16.91
CA ARG A 402 16.55 -4.84 -17.00
C ARG A 402 16.61 -4.10 -18.33
N TYR A 403 15.82 -4.57 -19.30
CA TYR A 403 15.61 -3.87 -20.56
C TYR A 403 15.13 -2.44 -20.26
N ASP A 404 15.89 -1.44 -20.71
CA ASP A 404 15.57 -0.04 -20.50
C ASP A 404 14.44 0.36 -21.46
N GLY A 405 13.18 0.03 -21.14
CA GLY A 405 12.00 0.51 -21.88
C GLY A 405 10.71 -0.32 -21.76
N PHE A 406 9.59 0.41 -21.85
CA PHE A 406 8.22 0.16 -22.35
C PHE A 406 7.11 -0.64 -21.74
N TYR A 407 7.23 -1.09 -20.50
CA TYR A 407 6.16 -1.95 -20.02
C TYR A 407 5.73 -1.66 -18.60
N LYS A 408 4.40 -1.64 -18.43
CA LYS A 408 3.84 -2.29 -17.26
C LYS A 408 4.02 -3.79 -17.40
N ASP A 409 4.31 -4.47 -16.32
CA ASP A 409 4.76 -5.85 -16.42
C ASP A 409 3.62 -6.78 -16.86
N ILE A 410 2.38 -6.58 -16.38
CA ILE A 410 1.26 -7.48 -16.68
C ILE A 410 -0.05 -6.70 -16.91
N PHE A 411 -0.84 -7.09 -17.91
CA PHE A 411 -2.27 -6.80 -17.95
C PHE A 411 -3.04 -8.10 -17.68
N MET A 412 -3.85 -8.12 -16.63
CA MET A 412 -4.65 -9.27 -16.22
C MET A 412 -6.10 -9.10 -16.70
N ASP A 413 -6.50 -9.91 -17.68
CA ASP A 413 -7.90 -10.03 -18.07
C ASP A 413 -8.57 -11.16 -17.29
N SER A 414 -9.58 -10.82 -16.52
CA SER A 414 -10.44 -11.77 -15.81
C SER A 414 -11.90 -11.55 -16.18
N GLY A 415 -12.17 -11.09 -17.41
CA GLY A 415 -13.47 -10.63 -17.92
C GLY A 415 -14.63 -11.62 -17.81
N LYS A 416 -15.66 -11.44 -18.65
CA LYS A 416 -16.95 -12.12 -18.41
C LYS A 416 -16.80 -13.65 -18.32
N TYR A 417 -17.30 -14.23 -17.23
CA TYR A 417 -17.28 -15.67 -16.90
C TYR A 417 -15.92 -16.26 -16.53
N LEU A 418 -14.88 -15.46 -16.35
CA LEU A 418 -13.63 -15.93 -15.75
C LEU A 418 -13.69 -15.85 -14.21
N THR A 419 -12.78 -16.56 -13.55
CA THR A 419 -12.68 -16.49 -12.09
C THR A 419 -12.27 -15.05 -11.74
N SER A 420 -13.09 -14.26 -11.06
CA SER A 420 -12.80 -12.83 -10.80
C SER A 420 -11.73 -12.64 -9.71
N ARG A 421 -10.51 -13.13 -9.96
CA ARG A 421 -9.34 -12.91 -9.10
C ARG A 421 -8.90 -11.46 -9.25
N LYS A 422 -8.84 -10.75 -8.13
CA LYS A 422 -8.39 -9.35 -8.06
C LYS A 422 -6.94 -9.21 -7.62
N ILE A 423 -6.28 -10.33 -7.27
CA ILE A 423 -4.92 -10.37 -6.73
C ILE A 423 -4.13 -11.44 -7.47
N LEU A 424 -2.89 -11.10 -7.85
CA LEU A 424 -1.88 -12.02 -8.37
C LEU A 424 -0.68 -12.04 -7.42
N HIS A 425 -0.69 -12.97 -6.47
CA HIS A 425 0.38 -13.08 -5.46
C HIS A 425 1.79 -13.23 -6.08
N ALA A 426 1.90 -13.94 -7.21
CA ALA A 426 3.16 -14.05 -7.94
C ALA A 426 3.65 -12.71 -8.49
N ALA A 427 2.75 -11.89 -9.04
CA ALA A 427 3.10 -10.56 -9.52
C ALA A 427 3.53 -9.64 -8.37
N GLU A 428 2.81 -9.68 -7.25
CA GLU A 428 3.14 -8.90 -6.05
C GLU A 428 4.47 -9.30 -5.43
N SER A 429 4.72 -10.61 -5.28
CA SER A 429 5.96 -11.16 -4.74
C SER A 429 7.18 -10.78 -5.58
N LEU A 430 7.03 -10.81 -6.91
CA LEU A 430 8.06 -10.37 -7.85
C LEU A 430 8.17 -8.84 -7.97
N SER A 431 7.31 -8.09 -7.26
CA SER A 431 7.21 -6.62 -7.35
C SER A 431 6.94 -6.12 -8.79
N LEU A 432 6.16 -6.88 -9.55
CA LEU A 432 5.72 -6.54 -10.89
C LEU A 432 4.56 -5.55 -10.84
N SER A 433 4.59 -4.58 -11.76
CA SER A 433 3.48 -3.66 -11.99
C SER A 433 2.42 -4.30 -12.86
N TYR A 434 1.15 -4.29 -12.44
CA TYR A 434 0.07 -4.84 -13.26
C TYR A 434 -1.19 -4.00 -13.25
N GLU A 435 -1.96 -4.08 -14.33
CA GLU A 435 -3.35 -3.62 -14.42
C GLU A 435 -4.25 -4.86 -14.49
N TYR A 436 -5.45 -4.84 -13.90
CA TYR A 436 -6.43 -5.93 -14.04
C TYR A 436 -7.82 -5.39 -14.39
N TYR A 437 -8.60 -6.19 -15.12
CA TYR A 437 -10.03 -6.01 -15.32
C TYR A 437 -10.77 -7.24 -14.79
N ALA A 438 -11.63 -7.05 -13.79
CA ALA A 438 -12.47 -8.10 -13.20
C ALA A 438 -13.93 -7.65 -13.18
N GLY A 439 -14.62 -7.84 -14.30
CA GLY A 439 -15.99 -7.37 -14.48
C GLY A 439 -16.76 -8.11 -15.56
N ALA A 440 -18.09 -8.09 -15.45
CA ALA A 440 -18.99 -8.71 -16.42
C ALA A 440 -19.47 -7.73 -17.52
N ASP A 441 -19.07 -6.45 -17.44
CA ASP A 441 -19.45 -5.44 -18.42
C ASP A 441 -18.69 -5.68 -19.73
N GLN A 442 -19.39 -6.31 -20.67
CA GLN A 442 -18.84 -6.64 -21.99
C GLN A 442 -18.48 -5.40 -22.79
N ARG A 443 -19.23 -4.29 -22.63
CA ARG A 443 -18.90 -3.03 -23.30
C ARG A 443 -17.59 -2.50 -22.73
N LYS A 444 -17.45 -2.44 -21.40
CA LYS A 444 -16.21 -1.97 -20.77
C LYS A 444 -15.02 -2.86 -21.10
N GLN A 445 -15.21 -4.17 -21.12
CA GLN A 445 -14.19 -5.13 -21.54
C GLN A 445 -13.76 -4.89 -23.00
N ASN A 446 -14.72 -4.69 -23.90
CA ASN A 446 -14.42 -4.36 -25.30
C ASN A 446 -13.78 -2.98 -25.45
N GLU A 447 -14.19 -1.98 -24.67
CA GLU A 447 -13.56 -0.66 -24.66
C GLU A 447 -12.08 -0.74 -24.23
N LEU A 448 -11.74 -1.61 -23.27
CA LEU A 448 -10.37 -1.82 -22.79
C LEU A 448 -9.49 -2.59 -23.78
N MET A 449 -10.06 -3.59 -24.48
CA MET A 449 -9.31 -4.49 -25.36
C MET A 449 -9.31 -4.08 -26.84
N VAL A 450 -10.35 -3.38 -27.30
CA VAL A 450 -10.66 -3.24 -28.74
C VAL A 450 -10.68 -1.80 -29.25
N LYS A 451 -11.08 -0.81 -28.42
CA LYS A 451 -11.22 0.66 -28.66
C LYS A 451 -12.63 1.17 -28.30
N SER A 452 -12.74 2.38 -27.73
CA SER A 452 -13.99 3.15 -27.59
C SER A 452 -13.93 4.42 -28.44
N VAL A 453 -15.05 4.82 -29.06
CA VAL A 453 -15.19 6.12 -29.77
C VAL A 453 -15.43 7.31 -28.84
N TYR A 454 -15.67 7.10 -27.54
CA TYR A 454 -15.91 8.16 -26.56
C TYR A 454 -14.75 8.38 -25.57
N ASP A 455 -13.61 7.73 -25.77
CA ASP A 455 -12.48 7.86 -24.86
C ASP A 455 -11.36 8.70 -25.46
N ALA A 456 -11.14 9.89 -24.89
CA ALA A 456 -9.95 10.69 -25.13
C ALA A 456 -8.65 10.01 -24.64
N ASN A 457 -8.68 8.84 -24.00
CA ASN A 457 -7.50 8.08 -23.53
C ASN A 457 -7.22 6.80 -24.34
N GLY A 458 -7.83 6.62 -25.52
CA GLY A 458 -7.65 5.41 -26.32
C GLY A 458 -6.17 5.05 -26.53
N VAL A 459 -5.70 3.97 -25.90
CA VAL A 459 -5.06 2.75 -26.45
C VAL A 459 -4.31 2.03 -25.32
N LEU A 460 -4.83 0.88 -24.87
CA LEU A 460 -4.25 0.13 -23.74
C LEU A 460 -3.21 -0.90 -24.15
N LEU A 461 -3.33 -1.55 -25.31
CA LEU A 461 -2.40 -2.63 -25.68
C LEU A 461 -1.29 -2.18 -26.62
N PHE A 462 -1.57 -1.29 -27.59
CA PHE A 462 -0.69 -1.03 -28.72
C PHE A 462 -0.71 0.42 -29.27
N PRO A 463 -0.43 1.45 -28.42
CA PRO A 463 -0.60 2.86 -28.80
C PRO A 463 0.29 3.33 -29.96
N ASP A 464 1.42 2.71 -30.25
CA ASP A 464 2.44 3.32 -31.10
C ASP A 464 3.11 2.33 -32.05
N GLY A 465 2.46 1.19 -32.28
CA GLY A 465 3.05 0.05 -32.97
C GLY A 465 3.90 -0.84 -32.06
N GLN A 466 3.91 -0.62 -30.74
CA GLN A 466 4.61 -1.45 -29.76
C GLN A 466 3.72 -1.81 -28.55
N PRO A 467 3.96 -2.97 -27.90
CA PRO A 467 3.16 -3.40 -26.75
C PRO A 467 3.36 -2.49 -25.53
N ARG A 468 2.26 -2.08 -24.88
CA ARG A 468 2.29 -1.31 -23.61
C ARG A 468 2.57 -2.17 -22.38
N PHE A 469 2.29 -3.47 -22.46
CA PHE A 469 2.52 -4.45 -21.40
C PHE A 469 3.50 -5.52 -21.89
N LYS A 470 4.32 -6.07 -20.99
CA LYS A 470 5.18 -7.22 -21.34
C LYS A 470 4.34 -8.46 -21.63
N MET A 471 3.26 -8.61 -20.87
CA MET A 471 2.48 -9.83 -20.87
C MET A 471 0.99 -9.53 -20.67
N LEU A 472 0.15 -10.21 -21.44
CA LEU A 472 -1.26 -10.42 -21.12
C LEU A 472 -1.38 -11.70 -20.29
N TYR A 473 -2.04 -11.60 -19.14
CA TYR A 473 -2.37 -12.74 -18.30
C TYR A 473 -3.89 -12.97 -18.30
N VAL A 474 -4.34 -14.19 -18.63
CA VAL A 474 -5.75 -14.57 -18.59
C VAL A 474 -5.93 -15.71 -17.60
N ASN A 475 -6.74 -15.51 -16.57
CA ASN A 475 -6.99 -16.56 -15.58
C ASN A 475 -8.07 -17.56 -16.05
N GLY A 476 -8.19 -18.70 -15.35
CA GLY A 476 -9.18 -19.72 -15.73
C GLY A 476 -10.65 -19.39 -15.41
N GLY A 477 -11.59 -20.19 -15.95
CA GLY A 477 -13.05 -20.01 -15.83
C GLY A 477 -13.83 -20.51 -17.08
N GLY A 478 -14.96 -19.90 -17.42
CA GLY A 478 -15.74 -20.21 -18.64
C GLY A 478 -15.15 -19.60 -19.91
N ALA A 479 -13.87 -19.82 -20.20
CA ALA A 479 -13.12 -19.04 -21.18
C ALA A 479 -13.59 -19.11 -22.64
N THR A 480 -14.32 -20.17 -23.04
CA THR A 480 -15.01 -20.20 -24.34
C THR A 480 -16.02 -19.06 -24.48
N ARG A 481 -16.84 -18.84 -23.44
CA ARG A 481 -17.81 -17.74 -23.41
C ARG A 481 -17.14 -16.38 -23.29
N HIS A 482 -15.97 -16.33 -22.64
CA HIS A 482 -15.16 -15.12 -22.57
C HIS A 482 -14.66 -14.70 -23.96
N GLY A 483 -14.15 -15.64 -24.74
CA GLY A 483 -13.73 -15.38 -26.12
C GLY A 483 -14.86 -14.94 -27.05
N GLU A 484 -16.08 -15.44 -26.84
CA GLU A 484 -17.29 -15.00 -27.54
C GLU A 484 -17.70 -13.56 -27.20
N THR A 485 -17.23 -13.03 -26.06
CA THR A 485 -17.56 -11.66 -25.64
C THR A 485 -16.68 -10.61 -26.28
N LEU A 486 -15.50 -11.02 -26.77
CA LEU A 486 -14.58 -10.22 -27.56
C LEU A 486 -15.03 -10.23 -29.03
N THR A 487 -15.12 -9.05 -29.65
CA THR A 487 -15.43 -8.93 -31.07
C THR A 487 -14.26 -9.46 -31.92
N THR A 488 -14.49 -9.73 -33.21
CA THR A 488 -13.41 -10.11 -34.16
C THR A 488 -12.26 -9.11 -34.13
N GLU A 489 -12.58 -7.82 -34.12
CA GLU A 489 -11.58 -6.74 -34.01
C GLU A 489 -10.76 -6.86 -32.73
N GLY A 490 -11.37 -7.23 -31.60
CA GLY A 490 -10.66 -7.41 -30.34
C GLY A 490 -9.69 -8.57 -30.34
N LEU A 491 -10.10 -9.68 -30.95
CA LEU A 491 -9.23 -10.83 -31.13
C LEU A 491 -8.03 -10.49 -32.03
N ASP A 492 -8.27 -9.72 -33.10
CA ASP A 492 -7.19 -9.26 -33.99
C ASP A 492 -6.22 -8.32 -33.28
N ARG A 493 -6.70 -7.42 -32.41
CA ARG A 493 -5.82 -6.55 -31.61
C ARG A 493 -4.91 -7.32 -30.66
N ILE A 494 -5.41 -8.40 -30.06
CA ILE A 494 -4.59 -9.24 -29.17
C ILE A 494 -3.56 -10.04 -30.00
N ARG A 495 -3.93 -10.50 -31.20
CA ARG A 495 -2.98 -11.12 -32.14
C ARG A 495 -1.89 -10.13 -32.56
N GLU A 496 -2.27 -8.90 -32.89
CA GLU A 496 -1.33 -7.82 -33.20
C GLU A 496 -0.39 -7.51 -32.03
N PHE A 497 -0.90 -7.46 -30.78
CA PHE A 497 -0.08 -7.31 -29.58
C PHE A 497 0.99 -8.40 -29.48
N TYR A 498 0.62 -9.66 -29.73
CA TYR A 498 1.57 -10.77 -29.74
C TYR A 498 2.58 -10.66 -30.89
N SER A 499 2.10 -10.34 -32.09
CA SER A 499 2.93 -10.11 -33.28
C SER A 499 3.91 -8.95 -33.10
N GLY A 500 3.57 -7.97 -32.26
CA GLY A 500 4.43 -6.85 -31.87
C GLY A 500 5.44 -7.16 -30.77
N GLY A 501 5.56 -8.42 -30.33
CA GLY A 501 6.53 -8.86 -29.33
C GLY A 501 6.00 -8.99 -27.90
N GLY A 502 4.70 -8.77 -27.67
CA GLY A 502 4.07 -8.97 -26.37
C GLY A 502 3.81 -10.44 -26.04
N SER A 503 4.00 -10.86 -24.79
CA SER A 503 3.78 -12.25 -24.37
C SER A 503 2.34 -12.51 -23.90
N TYR A 504 1.90 -13.77 -23.97
CA TYR A 504 0.64 -14.25 -23.41
C TYR A 504 0.92 -15.30 -22.34
N CYS A 505 0.18 -15.27 -21.23
CA CYS A 505 0.19 -16.34 -20.24
C CYS A 505 -1.24 -16.62 -19.76
N GLY A 506 -1.61 -17.87 -19.55
CA GLY A 506 -2.93 -18.16 -19.01
C GLY A 506 -3.03 -19.46 -18.22
N SER A 507 -3.93 -19.49 -17.25
CA SER A 507 -4.22 -20.67 -16.41
C SER A 507 -5.55 -21.34 -16.76
N CYS A 508 -5.60 -22.67 -16.69
CA CYS A 508 -6.77 -23.51 -16.92
C CYS A 508 -7.54 -23.12 -18.19
N ALA A 509 -8.70 -22.47 -18.08
CA ALA A 509 -9.47 -22.04 -19.24
C ALA A 509 -8.87 -20.82 -19.97
N GLY A 510 -8.17 -19.93 -19.28
CA GLY A 510 -7.40 -18.87 -19.92
C GLY A 510 -6.28 -19.45 -20.79
N SER A 511 -5.72 -20.60 -20.40
CA SER A 511 -4.78 -21.36 -21.23
C SER A 511 -5.45 -21.93 -22.50
N PHE A 512 -6.72 -22.40 -22.40
CA PHE A 512 -7.51 -22.81 -23.57
C PHE A 512 -7.79 -21.66 -24.56
N PHE A 513 -7.80 -20.41 -24.10
CA PHE A 513 -8.20 -19.28 -24.92
C PHE A 513 -7.17 -18.94 -26.04
N SER A 514 -5.91 -19.35 -25.87
CA SER A 514 -4.80 -19.05 -26.80
C SER A 514 -4.77 -19.92 -28.05
N GLY A 515 -5.35 -21.13 -28.00
CA GLY A 515 -5.19 -22.17 -29.03
C GLY A 515 -6.50 -22.71 -29.61
N ARG A 516 -6.40 -23.79 -30.41
CA ARG A 516 -7.55 -24.45 -31.04
C ARG A 516 -8.07 -25.55 -30.11
N ASN A 517 -9.28 -25.41 -29.57
CA ASN A 517 -9.84 -26.39 -28.64
C ASN A 517 -10.69 -27.44 -29.38
N VAL A 518 -10.15 -28.65 -29.51
CA VAL A 518 -10.82 -29.74 -30.21
C VAL A 518 -10.32 -31.11 -29.71
N ASP A 519 -11.25 -32.08 -29.58
CA ASP A 519 -10.91 -33.50 -29.34
C ASP A 519 -10.60 -34.25 -30.66
N THR A 520 -10.76 -33.60 -31.82
CA THR A 520 -10.50 -34.11 -33.18
C THR A 520 -9.99 -32.97 -34.09
N GLN A 521 -9.56 -33.21 -35.34
CA GLN A 521 -9.13 -32.12 -36.26
C GLN A 521 -10.32 -31.27 -36.78
N ALA A 522 -10.94 -30.47 -35.92
CA ALA A 522 -12.07 -29.61 -36.30
C ALA A 522 -11.62 -28.20 -36.74
N GLN A 523 -12.51 -27.50 -37.45
CA GLN A 523 -12.27 -26.13 -37.91
C GLN A 523 -12.07 -25.16 -36.74
N PRO A 524 -11.21 -24.12 -36.89
CA PRO A 524 -10.97 -23.14 -35.84
C PRO A 524 -12.27 -22.46 -35.39
N ARG A 525 -12.48 -22.36 -34.07
CA ARG A 525 -13.62 -21.60 -33.54
C ARG A 525 -13.30 -20.11 -33.56
N PRO A 526 -14.21 -19.24 -34.03
CA PRO A 526 -14.00 -17.79 -34.09
C PRO A 526 -13.72 -17.15 -32.72
N SER A 527 -14.18 -17.76 -31.62
CA SER A 527 -14.06 -17.25 -30.25
C SER A 527 -12.71 -17.50 -29.58
N TYR A 528 -11.62 -17.79 -30.31
CA TYR A 528 -10.29 -18.04 -29.74
C TYR A 528 -9.24 -17.07 -30.30
N LEU A 529 -8.17 -16.84 -29.55
CA LEU A 529 -7.07 -15.98 -30.00
C LEU A 529 -6.26 -16.60 -31.13
N ASN A 530 -6.19 -17.94 -31.24
CA ASN A 530 -5.43 -18.64 -32.28
C ASN A 530 -3.95 -18.20 -32.37
N ILE A 531 -3.34 -17.79 -31.25
CA ILE A 531 -1.92 -17.42 -31.16
C ILE A 531 -1.07 -18.69 -31.10
N PHE A 532 -1.55 -19.70 -30.37
CA PHE A 532 -1.00 -21.05 -30.41
C PHE A 532 -1.63 -21.82 -31.58
N PRO A 533 -0.85 -22.30 -32.57
CA PRO A 533 -1.41 -22.84 -33.81
C PRO A 533 -1.94 -24.28 -33.71
N TYR A 534 -1.61 -24.99 -32.63
CA TYR A 534 -1.94 -26.40 -32.45
C TYR A 534 -3.18 -26.63 -31.57
N ASN A 535 -3.67 -27.87 -31.59
CA ASN A 535 -4.83 -28.28 -30.81
C ASN A 535 -4.46 -28.45 -29.33
N THR A 536 -5.39 -28.09 -28.44
CA THR A 536 -5.28 -28.31 -27.00
C THR A 536 -6.41 -29.23 -26.54
N PHE A 537 -6.11 -30.18 -25.67
CA PHE A 537 -7.04 -31.22 -25.24
C PHE A 537 -7.57 -30.97 -23.83
N ASN A 538 -8.78 -31.46 -23.57
CA ASN A 538 -9.32 -31.48 -22.22
C ASN A 538 -8.80 -32.70 -21.43
N THR A 539 -8.57 -32.52 -20.13
CA THR A 539 -8.17 -33.63 -19.26
C THR A 539 -9.34 -34.49 -18.78
N GLY A 540 -10.58 -33.98 -18.83
CA GLY A 540 -11.76 -34.61 -18.22
C GLY A 540 -11.77 -34.56 -16.68
N MET A 541 -10.73 -34.04 -16.04
CA MET A 541 -10.57 -33.99 -14.59
C MET A 541 -11.26 -32.74 -14.04
N LYS A 542 -12.39 -32.88 -13.35
CA LYS A 542 -13.11 -31.76 -12.72
C LYS A 542 -12.89 -31.75 -11.21
N ASN A 543 -12.44 -30.62 -10.66
CA ASN A 543 -12.19 -30.41 -9.24
C ASN A 543 -11.17 -31.40 -8.61
N VAL A 544 -10.19 -31.83 -9.39
CA VAL A 544 -9.18 -32.80 -8.93
C VAL A 544 -7.92 -32.08 -8.47
N ARG A 545 -7.27 -32.58 -7.42
CA ARG A 545 -5.92 -32.15 -7.01
C ARG A 545 -4.88 -32.98 -7.74
N VAL A 546 -3.93 -32.31 -8.37
CA VAL A 546 -2.89 -32.94 -9.19
C VAL A 546 -1.52 -32.44 -8.76
N GLY A 547 -0.49 -33.27 -8.90
CA GLY A 547 0.90 -32.87 -8.80
C GLY A 547 1.47 -32.46 -10.15
N HIS A 548 2.67 -31.91 -10.12
CA HIS A 548 3.48 -31.61 -11.29
C HIS A 548 4.92 -32.09 -11.07
N VAL A 549 5.55 -32.60 -12.12
CA VAL A 549 7.00 -32.85 -12.15
C VAL A 549 7.64 -31.94 -13.17
N LEU A 550 8.68 -31.20 -12.77
CA LEU A 550 9.47 -30.41 -13.71
C LEU A 550 10.57 -31.31 -14.31
N PRO A 551 10.60 -31.48 -15.65
CA PRO A 551 11.71 -32.17 -16.31
C PRO A 551 13.06 -31.54 -15.95
N LYS A 552 14.13 -32.34 -15.92
CA LYS A 552 15.49 -31.86 -15.58
C LYS A 552 15.98 -30.70 -16.47
N ASN A 553 15.49 -30.62 -17.70
CA ASN A 553 15.79 -29.58 -18.67
C ASN A 553 14.74 -28.47 -18.74
N SER A 554 13.78 -28.43 -17.80
CA SER A 554 12.76 -27.39 -17.78
C SER A 554 13.39 -26.01 -17.59
N PRO A 555 13.10 -25.02 -18.45
CA PRO A 555 13.65 -23.68 -18.31
C PRO A 555 13.09 -22.93 -17.09
N LEU A 556 12.00 -23.44 -16.46
CA LEU A 556 11.49 -22.87 -15.20
C LEU A 556 12.50 -23.02 -14.05
N LEU A 557 13.40 -24.00 -14.12
CA LEU A 557 14.45 -24.24 -13.13
C LEU A 557 15.51 -23.13 -13.11
N ASN A 558 15.60 -22.30 -14.17
CA ASN A 558 16.50 -21.14 -14.20
C ASN A 558 16.03 -20.00 -13.29
N TYR A 559 14.76 -20.01 -12.86
CA TYR A 559 14.15 -18.91 -12.11
C TYR A 559 13.92 -19.25 -10.64
N ARG A 560 13.64 -20.53 -10.32
CA ARG A 560 13.35 -21.01 -8.96
C ARG A 560 13.80 -22.47 -8.79
N GLN A 561 14.13 -22.84 -7.55
CA GLN A 561 14.36 -24.23 -7.14
C GLN A 561 13.08 -24.84 -6.57
N PHE A 562 12.78 -26.08 -6.96
CA PHE A 562 11.55 -26.81 -6.62
C PHE A 562 11.82 -28.10 -5.83
N GLY A 563 12.76 -28.04 -4.88
CA GLY A 563 13.17 -29.22 -4.11
C GLY A 563 14.12 -30.15 -4.87
N ALA A 564 14.50 -31.27 -4.24
CA ALA A 564 15.48 -32.21 -4.79
C ALA A 564 14.93 -33.12 -5.89
N ASP A 565 13.61 -33.39 -5.86
CA ASP A 565 12.88 -34.22 -6.81
C ASP A 565 12.12 -33.41 -7.87
N ASN A 566 12.15 -32.07 -7.78
CA ASN A 566 11.49 -31.14 -8.69
C ASN A 566 9.97 -31.38 -8.83
N ARG A 567 9.33 -31.83 -7.74
CA ARG A 567 7.89 -32.12 -7.67
C ARG A 567 7.14 -30.98 -7.00
N VAL A 568 5.96 -30.63 -7.53
CA VAL A 568 5.05 -29.62 -6.97
C VAL A 568 3.67 -30.23 -6.76
N ASP A 569 3.30 -30.46 -5.51
CA ASP A 569 2.06 -31.16 -5.15
C ASP A 569 0.85 -30.23 -4.95
N ASP A 570 -0.35 -30.85 -4.94
CA ASP A 570 -1.61 -30.25 -4.54
C ASP A 570 -1.99 -28.98 -5.32
N VAL A 571 -1.84 -29.03 -6.65
CA VAL A 571 -2.32 -27.97 -7.54
C VAL A 571 -3.76 -28.26 -7.93
N TYR A 572 -4.62 -27.24 -7.84
CA TYR A 572 -6.04 -27.39 -8.17
C TYR A 572 -6.24 -27.44 -9.69
N HIS A 573 -7.00 -28.43 -10.16
CA HIS A 573 -7.30 -28.62 -11.59
C HIS A 573 -8.81 -28.63 -11.85
N ASN A 574 -9.25 -27.86 -12.84
CA ASN A 574 -10.65 -27.75 -13.20
C ASN A 574 -10.86 -27.89 -14.72
N ASN A 575 -10.58 -29.08 -15.23
CA ASN A 575 -10.83 -29.46 -16.62
C ASN A 575 -10.02 -28.61 -17.63
N GLY A 576 -8.88 -28.07 -17.19
CA GLY A 576 -7.96 -27.25 -17.99
C GLY A 576 -7.26 -28.04 -19.09
N ASN A 577 -6.45 -27.34 -19.90
CA ASN A 577 -5.86 -27.94 -21.09
C ASN A 577 -4.57 -28.72 -20.80
N TRP A 578 -4.30 -29.71 -21.65
CA TRP A 578 -3.05 -30.46 -21.66
C TRP A 578 -2.66 -30.86 -23.08
N LEU A 579 -1.40 -31.28 -23.26
CA LEU A 579 -0.90 -31.87 -24.50
C LEU A 579 -0.33 -33.28 -24.25
N PRO A 580 -0.65 -34.27 -25.10
CA PRO A 580 0.04 -35.55 -25.11
C PRO A 580 1.54 -35.35 -25.31
N ARG A 581 2.34 -36.06 -24.52
CA ARG A 581 3.80 -35.87 -24.53
C ARG A 581 4.38 -36.17 -25.91
N GLU A 582 3.86 -37.19 -26.57
CA GLU A 582 4.28 -37.66 -27.88
C GLU A 582 3.98 -36.65 -28.99
N ALA A 583 2.94 -35.82 -28.80
CA ALA A 583 2.57 -34.77 -29.75
C ALA A 583 3.55 -33.59 -29.72
N VAL A 584 4.12 -33.28 -28.55
CA VAL A 584 5.08 -32.18 -28.37
C VAL A 584 6.48 -32.57 -28.85
N THR A 585 6.89 -33.82 -28.63
CA THR A 585 8.22 -34.32 -29.05
C THR A 585 8.32 -34.67 -30.54
N GLY A 586 7.21 -34.63 -31.28
CA GLY A 586 7.13 -34.94 -32.70
C GLY A 586 7.03 -33.70 -33.58
N SER A 587 5.80 -33.30 -33.91
CA SER A 587 5.48 -32.32 -34.97
C SER A 587 5.35 -30.85 -34.51
N MET A 588 5.80 -30.53 -33.29
CA MET A 588 5.63 -29.21 -32.66
C MET A 588 6.96 -28.63 -32.14
N GLU A 589 7.95 -28.48 -33.03
CA GLU A 589 9.35 -28.12 -32.68
C GLU A 589 9.50 -26.79 -31.90
N ASP A 590 8.57 -25.85 -32.07
CA ASP A 590 8.57 -24.55 -31.38
C ASP A 590 7.92 -24.58 -29.97
N VAL A 591 7.62 -25.76 -29.44
CA VAL A 591 6.91 -25.96 -28.16
C VAL A 591 7.84 -26.54 -27.09
N GLU A 592 7.95 -25.84 -25.97
CA GLU A 592 8.77 -26.23 -24.82
C GLU A 592 7.91 -26.81 -23.70
N ILE A 593 8.27 -28.00 -23.21
CA ILE A 593 7.63 -28.61 -22.02
C ILE A 593 8.24 -27.98 -20.76
N LEU A 594 7.39 -27.38 -19.93
CA LEU A 594 7.80 -26.70 -18.70
C LEU A 594 7.52 -27.55 -17.44
N ALA A 595 6.40 -28.27 -17.42
CA ALA A 595 6.05 -29.22 -16.36
C ALA A 595 5.11 -30.32 -16.90
N LEU A 596 5.17 -31.50 -16.29
CA LEU A 596 4.34 -32.66 -16.60
C LEU A 596 3.30 -32.88 -15.48
N TYR A 597 2.16 -33.50 -15.81
CA TYR A 597 1.19 -33.94 -14.80
C TYR A 597 1.76 -35.10 -13.99
N ASP A 598 1.44 -35.12 -12.70
CA ASP A 598 1.71 -36.21 -11.76
C ASP A 598 0.41 -36.60 -11.08
N HIS A 599 -0.25 -37.61 -11.64
CA HIS A 599 -1.46 -38.23 -11.14
C HIS A 599 -1.66 -39.63 -11.75
N PRO A 600 -1.05 -40.69 -11.18
CA PRO A 600 -1.00 -42.03 -11.80
C PRO A 600 -2.38 -42.68 -12.07
N GLY A 601 -3.45 -42.20 -11.40
CA GLY A 601 -4.82 -42.68 -11.61
C GLY A 601 -5.55 -42.11 -12.84
N HIS A 602 -4.92 -41.29 -13.68
CA HIS A 602 -5.59 -40.61 -14.80
C HIS A 602 -4.80 -40.65 -16.12
N LYS A 603 -5.53 -40.64 -17.25
CA LYS A 603 -4.96 -40.75 -18.60
C LYS A 603 -3.97 -39.63 -18.97
N VAL A 604 -4.03 -38.49 -18.29
CA VAL A 604 -3.18 -37.33 -18.58
C VAL A 604 -1.84 -37.35 -17.83
N ASP A 605 -1.64 -38.33 -16.96
CA ASP A 605 -0.40 -38.51 -16.21
C ASP A 605 0.82 -38.56 -17.14
N GLY A 606 1.89 -37.86 -16.77
CA GLY A 606 3.10 -37.73 -17.59
C GLY A 606 2.95 -36.90 -18.88
N GLY A 607 1.74 -36.40 -19.19
CA GLY A 607 1.48 -35.44 -20.26
C GLY A 607 1.94 -34.01 -19.91
N ALA A 608 2.07 -33.14 -20.92
CA ALA A 608 2.49 -31.76 -20.69
C ALA A 608 1.39 -30.94 -20.00
N ALA A 609 1.65 -30.53 -18.77
CA ALA A 609 0.75 -29.77 -17.91
C ALA A 609 0.98 -28.27 -18.02
N ILE A 610 2.23 -27.87 -18.21
CA ILE A 610 2.62 -26.48 -18.50
C ILE A 610 3.57 -26.52 -19.68
N TRP A 611 3.29 -25.71 -20.70
CA TRP A 611 4.11 -25.60 -21.90
C TRP A 611 4.18 -24.16 -22.39
N ALA A 612 5.17 -23.90 -23.23
CA ALA A 612 5.29 -22.62 -23.90
C ALA A 612 5.46 -22.79 -25.42
N TYR A 613 5.09 -21.75 -26.15
CA TYR A 613 5.28 -21.64 -27.60
C TYR A 613 5.98 -20.34 -27.95
N LYS A 614 7.03 -20.44 -28.78
CA LYS A 614 7.74 -19.29 -29.34
C LYS A 614 8.26 -19.60 -30.74
N LYS A 615 7.59 -19.06 -31.75
CA LYS A 615 7.93 -19.29 -33.17
C LYS A 615 9.21 -18.59 -33.64
N SER A 616 9.52 -17.42 -33.07
CA SER A 616 10.71 -16.66 -33.46
C SER A 616 11.19 -15.73 -32.33
N PRO A 617 12.45 -15.29 -32.34
CA PRO A 617 13.00 -14.37 -31.34
C PRO A 617 12.24 -13.05 -31.21
N GLU A 618 11.63 -12.57 -32.30
CA GLU A 618 10.95 -11.28 -32.41
C GLU A 618 9.53 -11.29 -31.83
N LEU A 619 8.92 -12.46 -31.71
CA LEU A 619 7.59 -12.65 -31.13
C LEU A 619 7.65 -12.86 -29.61
N GLY A 620 6.56 -12.54 -28.94
CA GLY A 620 6.39 -12.87 -27.52
C GLY A 620 6.28 -14.39 -27.29
N ARG A 621 6.30 -14.80 -26.02
CA ARG A 621 6.04 -16.19 -25.61
C ARG A 621 4.57 -16.38 -25.28
N VAL A 622 4.00 -17.52 -25.66
CA VAL A 622 2.73 -18.01 -25.11
C VAL A 622 3.06 -19.03 -24.03
N VAL A 623 2.66 -18.81 -22.78
CA VAL A 623 2.86 -19.75 -21.66
C VAL A 623 1.50 -20.24 -21.18
N ASN A 624 1.25 -21.52 -21.39
CA ASN A 624 -0.02 -22.18 -21.11
C ASN A 624 0.12 -23.02 -19.84
N ILE A 625 -0.70 -22.74 -18.83
CA ILE A 625 -0.72 -23.42 -17.53
C ILE A 625 -2.04 -24.20 -17.43
N GLY A 626 -2.01 -25.52 -17.47
CA GLY A 626 -3.21 -26.37 -17.50
C GLY A 626 -4.04 -26.36 -16.21
N CYS A 627 -3.49 -25.84 -15.10
CA CYS A 627 -4.04 -25.92 -13.75
C CYS A 627 -4.09 -24.54 -13.06
N HIS A 628 -4.46 -24.49 -11.77
CA HIS A 628 -4.61 -23.25 -10.99
C HIS A 628 -3.57 -23.06 -9.86
N PRO A 629 -2.26 -22.90 -10.15
CA PRO A 629 -1.27 -22.59 -9.12
C PRO A 629 -1.34 -21.13 -8.65
N GLU A 630 -1.93 -20.22 -9.45
CA GLU A 630 -1.86 -18.76 -9.27
C GLU A 630 -2.57 -18.22 -8.03
N GLY A 631 -3.40 -19.03 -7.37
CA GLY A 631 -4.08 -18.66 -6.14
C GLY A 631 -3.21 -18.77 -4.87
N SER A 632 -1.99 -19.30 -4.99
CA SER A 632 -1.14 -19.58 -3.82
C SER A 632 -0.28 -18.37 -3.46
N SER A 633 -0.25 -18.01 -2.18
CA SER A 633 0.53 -16.86 -1.67
C SER A 633 1.90 -17.23 -1.08
N SER A 634 2.29 -18.51 -1.11
CA SER A 634 3.57 -18.99 -0.61
C SER A 634 3.92 -20.38 -1.15
N GLY A 635 5.13 -20.86 -0.86
CA GLY A 635 5.59 -22.20 -1.21
C GLY A 635 5.84 -22.42 -2.71
N ASP A 636 5.97 -23.69 -3.10
CA ASP A 636 6.38 -24.05 -4.45
C ASP A 636 5.30 -23.76 -5.51
N LYS A 637 4.02 -23.69 -5.12
CA LYS A 637 2.91 -23.27 -6.00
C LYS A 637 3.01 -21.78 -6.39
N LEU A 638 3.37 -20.92 -5.43
CA LEU A 638 3.68 -19.52 -5.73
C LEU A 638 4.88 -19.44 -6.68
N ARG A 639 5.98 -20.14 -6.35
CA ARG A 639 7.20 -20.17 -7.17
C ARG A 639 6.96 -20.67 -8.59
N LEU A 640 6.07 -21.64 -8.77
CA LEU A 640 5.72 -22.17 -10.08
C LEU A 640 5.09 -21.08 -10.96
N THR A 641 4.13 -20.34 -10.38
CA THR A 641 3.48 -19.21 -11.06
C THR A 641 4.47 -18.07 -11.33
N GLU A 642 5.32 -17.74 -10.37
CA GLU A 642 6.39 -16.74 -10.54
C GLU A 642 7.34 -17.09 -11.69
N SER A 643 7.82 -18.34 -11.74
CA SER A 643 8.71 -18.81 -12.81
C SER A 643 8.01 -18.73 -14.17
N SER A 644 6.73 -19.08 -14.27
CA SER A 644 5.96 -18.94 -15.51
C SER A 644 5.87 -17.47 -15.97
N PHE A 645 5.65 -16.52 -15.05
CA PHE A 645 5.60 -15.09 -15.38
C PHE A 645 6.96 -14.57 -15.83
N LEU A 646 8.03 -14.89 -15.09
CA LEU A 646 9.39 -14.48 -15.44
C LEU A 646 9.81 -15.03 -16.80
N TYR A 647 9.50 -16.30 -17.06
CA TYR A 647 9.82 -16.94 -18.32
C TYR A 647 9.04 -16.33 -19.50
N ALA A 648 7.75 -16.04 -19.33
CA ALA A 648 6.95 -15.34 -20.34
C ALA A 648 7.50 -13.94 -20.64
N MET A 649 7.84 -13.17 -19.61
CA MET A 649 8.37 -11.80 -19.77
C MET A 649 9.79 -11.77 -20.33
N ALA A 650 10.62 -12.78 -20.07
CA ALA A 650 11.92 -12.94 -20.72
C ALA A 650 11.80 -13.20 -22.23
N GLY A 651 10.59 -13.50 -22.72
CA GLY A 651 10.28 -13.76 -24.11
C GLY A 651 9.93 -12.54 -24.96
N VAL A 652 9.82 -11.35 -24.38
CA VAL A 652 9.34 -10.12 -25.05
C VAL A 652 10.30 -9.65 -26.13
N GLY A 653 9.76 -9.23 -27.29
CA GLY A 653 10.49 -8.89 -28.52
C GLY A 653 11.34 -7.60 -28.47
N GLN A 654 12.06 -7.32 -29.58
CA GLN A 654 12.97 -6.18 -29.72
C GLN A 654 12.23 -4.86 -30.05
N PRO A 655 12.62 -3.71 -29.46
CA PRO A 655 12.04 -2.40 -29.79
C PRO A 655 12.29 -1.98 -31.24
N GLN A 656 11.35 -1.24 -31.84
CA GLN A 656 11.37 -0.89 -33.27
C GLN A 656 11.93 0.52 -33.55
N ILE A 657 12.53 0.71 -34.74
CA ILE A 657 12.97 2.01 -35.26
C ILE A 657 11.79 2.77 -35.87
N LYS A 658 11.52 3.99 -35.38
CA LYS A 658 10.44 4.87 -35.86
C LYS A 658 10.73 5.49 -37.22
N ALA A 659 11.99 5.87 -37.48
CA ALA A 659 12.44 6.37 -38.77
C ALA A 659 13.98 6.46 -38.87
N HIS A 660 14.46 6.53 -40.11
CA HIS A 660 15.80 6.99 -40.46
C HIS A 660 15.74 8.52 -40.72
N LEU A 661 16.37 9.32 -39.86
CA LEU A 661 16.39 10.78 -39.93
C LEU A 661 17.46 11.26 -40.93
N LYS A 662 17.12 12.28 -41.72
CA LYS A 662 18.05 12.95 -42.63
C LYS A 662 18.65 14.20 -41.98
N LEU A 663 19.86 14.56 -42.39
CA LEU A 663 20.52 15.77 -41.91
C LEU A 663 19.76 17.02 -42.39
N ASN A 664 19.59 17.97 -41.47
CA ASN A 664 18.87 19.24 -41.63
C ASN A 664 17.36 19.08 -41.93
N GLU A 665 16.78 17.91 -41.67
CA GLU A 665 15.35 17.67 -41.78
C GLU A 665 14.75 17.52 -40.37
N GLN A 666 13.70 18.28 -40.08
CA GLN A 666 12.95 18.17 -38.84
C GLN A 666 11.84 17.13 -39.01
N ARG A 667 11.82 16.13 -38.13
CA ARG A 667 10.70 15.21 -38.01
C ARG A 667 9.78 15.64 -36.87
N VAL A 668 8.49 15.76 -37.16
CA VAL A 668 7.46 16.11 -36.18
C VAL A 668 6.67 14.85 -35.81
N MET A 669 6.53 14.61 -34.50
CA MET A 669 5.84 13.47 -33.90
C MET A 669 4.58 13.99 -33.21
N ASP A 670 3.49 14.21 -33.95
CA ASP A 670 2.29 14.92 -33.49
C ASP A 670 0.98 14.14 -33.70
N LYS A 671 1.04 12.94 -34.28
CA LYS A 671 -0.15 12.11 -34.55
C LYS A 671 -0.60 11.33 -33.34
N PHE A 672 -1.91 11.10 -33.22
CA PHE A 672 -2.45 10.16 -32.27
C PHE A 672 -2.28 8.74 -32.80
N SER A 673 -2.21 7.79 -31.87
CA SER A 673 -2.23 6.35 -32.11
C SER A 673 -3.37 5.90 -33.02
N ALA A 674 -4.53 6.53 -32.87
CA ALA A 674 -5.74 6.20 -33.60
C ALA A 674 -5.73 6.67 -35.06
N ASP A 675 -4.76 7.50 -35.47
CA ASP A 675 -4.70 8.08 -36.82
C ASP A 675 -4.12 7.10 -37.86
N GLY A 676 -3.78 5.87 -37.47
CA GLY A 676 -3.22 4.85 -38.36
C GLY A 676 -1.81 5.15 -38.87
N GLN A 677 -1.10 6.09 -38.23
CA GLN A 677 0.24 6.55 -38.64
C GLN A 677 1.27 6.34 -37.52
N PRO A 678 1.58 5.08 -37.15
CA PRO A 678 2.45 4.74 -36.01
C PRO A 678 3.86 5.37 -36.09
N ALA A 679 4.35 5.64 -37.31
CA ALA A 679 5.65 6.24 -37.54
C ALA A 679 5.74 7.73 -37.12
N LEU A 680 4.61 8.42 -36.96
CA LEU A 680 4.51 9.84 -36.59
C LEU A 680 3.82 10.06 -35.24
N THR A 681 3.52 8.97 -34.53
CA THR A 681 2.80 9.04 -33.26
C THR A 681 3.60 9.75 -32.17
N ARG A 682 2.90 10.46 -31.30
CA ARG A 682 3.47 11.11 -30.10
C ARG A 682 4.05 10.10 -29.11
N ILE A 683 4.94 10.56 -28.22
CA ILE A 683 5.64 9.69 -27.24
C ILE A 683 4.93 9.69 -25.88
N GLY A 684 4.51 8.53 -25.42
CA GLY A 684 3.78 8.30 -24.18
C GLY A 684 4.63 8.16 -22.92
N GLY A 685 4.00 8.03 -21.76
CA GLY A 685 4.69 8.00 -20.47
C GLY A 685 5.70 6.86 -20.32
N SER A 686 6.91 7.19 -19.89
CA SER A 686 8.12 6.37 -19.93
C SER A 686 8.64 6.05 -21.34
N GLN A 687 7.98 6.39 -22.47
CA GLN A 687 8.27 5.86 -23.83
C GLN A 687 9.69 6.05 -24.34
N TYR A 688 10.24 5.09 -25.09
CA TYR A 688 11.38 5.32 -25.98
C TYR A 688 10.89 5.33 -27.42
N HIS A 689 11.19 6.41 -28.13
CA HIS A 689 11.16 6.42 -29.59
C HIS A 689 12.59 6.32 -30.10
N HIS A 690 12.86 5.29 -30.89
CA HIS A 690 14.17 5.06 -31.48
C HIS A 690 14.19 5.55 -32.93
N PHE A 691 15.26 6.22 -33.30
CA PHE A 691 15.54 6.64 -34.67
C PHE A 691 16.98 6.30 -35.00
N THR A 692 17.30 6.34 -36.29
CA THR A 692 18.69 6.27 -36.73
C THR A 692 19.01 7.40 -37.69
N PHE A 693 20.30 7.66 -37.92
CA PHE A 693 20.75 8.59 -38.95
C PHE A 693 22.16 8.25 -39.39
N GLN A 694 22.53 8.67 -40.61
CA GLN A 694 23.85 8.44 -41.15
C GLN A 694 24.74 9.68 -40.96
N VAL A 695 25.92 9.48 -40.38
CA VAL A 695 26.99 10.48 -40.39
C VAL A 695 27.85 10.24 -41.64
N PRO A 696 27.93 11.19 -42.58
CA PRO A 696 28.68 11.01 -43.82
C PRO A 696 30.20 10.93 -43.56
N PRO A 697 30.97 10.32 -44.48
CA PRO A 697 32.43 10.38 -44.44
C PRO A 697 32.96 11.82 -44.44
N ASP A 698 34.08 12.05 -43.75
CA ASP A 698 34.68 13.38 -43.66
C ASP A 698 35.26 13.80 -45.01
N GLN A 699 34.55 14.66 -45.74
CA GLN A 699 34.97 15.18 -47.06
C GLN A 699 35.96 16.36 -46.91
N GLY A 700 36.99 16.20 -46.08
CA GLY A 700 38.06 17.20 -45.89
C GLY A 700 37.66 18.43 -45.07
N ARG A 701 36.55 18.40 -44.32
CA ARG A 701 36.14 19.47 -43.41
C ARG A 701 36.40 19.02 -41.99
N GLN A 702 37.65 19.18 -41.57
CA GLN A 702 38.27 18.62 -40.38
C GLN A 702 37.59 18.99 -39.03
N HIS A 703 36.48 19.74 -39.02
CA HIS A 703 35.91 20.36 -37.83
C HIS A 703 34.39 20.34 -37.63
N ASP A 704 33.56 19.80 -38.53
CA ASP A 704 32.09 19.88 -38.36
C ASP A 704 31.56 19.11 -37.13
N ARG A 705 30.55 19.68 -36.47
CA ARG A 705 29.85 19.05 -35.32
C ARG A 705 28.42 18.70 -35.69
N ILE A 706 27.97 17.51 -35.32
CA ILE A 706 26.56 17.14 -35.42
C ILE A 706 25.84 17.64 -34.17
N SER A 707 24.71 18.34 -34.35
CA SER A 707 23.79 18.61 -33.27
C SER A 707 22.48 17.86 -33.46
N ILE A 708 22.02 17.21 -32.40
CA ILE A 708 20.71 16.58 -32.35
C ILE A 708 19.89 17.41 -31.38
N GLU A 709 18.77 17.93 -31.84
CA GLU A 709 17.89 18.78 -31.04
C GLU A 709 16.48 18.17 -31.00
N ILE A 710 15.89 18.14 -29.81
CA ILE A 710 14.46 17.89 -29.64
C ILE A 710 13.77 19.12 -29.10
N LYS A 711 12.66 19.50 -29.76
CA LYS A 711 11.82 20.65 -29.41
C LYS A 711 10.38 20.21 -29.24
N GLY A 712 9.67 20.77 -28.27
CA GLY A 712 8.29 20.40 -27.96
C GLY A 712 8.17 19.40 -26.80
N GLY A 713 6.93 19.13 -26.39
CA GLY A 713 6.59 18.56 -25.09
C GLY A 713 6.77 19.59 -23.97
N GLN A 714 6.11 19.43 -22.82
CA GLN A 714 6.56 20.16 -21.63
C GLN A 714 7.99 19.69 -21.36
N SER A 715 8.97 20.51 -21.71
CA SER A 715 10.39 20.16 -21.87
C SER A 715 11.06 19.43 -20.70
N SER A 716 10.41 19.36 -19.54
CA SER A 716 10.74 18.51 -18.39
C SER A 716 10.58 17.00 -18.65
N ASP A 717 9.88 16.61 -19.72
CA ASP A 717 9.38 15.24 -19.85
C ASP A 717 10.21 14.40 -20.81
N LEU A 718 11.08 14.99 -21.64
CA LEU A 718 11.82 14.28 -22.69
C LEU A 718 13.33 14.26 -22.41
N HIS A 719 13.96 13.10 -22.56
CA HIS A 719 15.39 12.89 -22.54
C HIS A 719 15.89 12.47 -23.92
N LEU A 720 17.16 12.72 -24.19
CA LEU A 720 17.80 12.38 -25.46
C LEU A 720 19.00 11.48 -25.21
N TYR A 721 19.07 10.37 -25.94
CA TYR A 721 20.11 9.36 -25.85
C TYR A 721 20.70 9.10 -27.23
N LEU A 722 22.01 8.84 -27.30
CA LEU A 722 22.74 8.61 -28.56
C LEU A 722 23.74 7.46 -28.40
N SER A 723 23.78 6.56 -29.39
CA SER A 723 24.68 5.40 -29.45
C SER A 723 25.08 5.08 -30.90
N ARG A 724 26.19 4.35 -31.11
CA ARG A 724 26.81 4.12 -32.43
C ARG A 724 26.47 2.76 -33.07
N GLU A 725 26.00 1.79 -32.29
CA GLU A 725 25.94 0.39 -32.77
C GLU A 725 24.67 -0.36 -32.33
N SER A 726 23.91 0.22 -31.42
CA SER A 726 22.68 -0.36 -30.88
C SER A 726 21.70 0.74 -30.51
N LEU A 727 20.44 0.37 -30.33
CA LEU A 727 19.41 1.25 -29.78
C LEU A 727 19.95 1.98 -28.53
N ALA A 728 19.79 3.30 -28.51
CA ALA A 728 20.32 4.13 -27.44
C ALA A 728 19.35 4.12 -26.25
N PHE A 729 19.70 3.37 -25.22
CA PHE A 729 19.00 3.33 -23.94
C PHE A 729 19.77 4.08 -22.87
N ARG A 730 19.13 4.33 -21.73
CA ARG A 730 19.77 5.00 -20.60
C ARG A 730 21.08 4.30 -20.16
N ALA A 731 21.13 2.97 -20.16
CA ALA A 731 22.27 2.20 -19.68
C ALA A 731 23.43 2.09 -20.69
N ASN A 732 23.17 2.17 -22.00
CA ASN A 732 24.18 1.94 -23.04
C ASN A 732 24.44 3.16 -23.95
N ALA A 733 23.76 4.30 -23.73
CA ALA A 733 23.99 5.50 -24.52
C ALA A 733 25.39 6.08 -24.29
N LEU A 734 26.11 6.31 -25.38
CA LEU A 734 27.41 7.00 -25.41
C LEU A 734 27.26 8.47 -24.98
N HIS A 735 26.15 9.09 -25.34
CA HIS A 735 25.83 10.46 -24.95
C HIS A 735 24.38 10.57 -24.50
N ARG A 736 24.16 11.37 -23.45
CA ARG A 736 22.85 11.59 -22.85
C ARG A 736 22.64 13.06 -22.49
N VAL A 737 21.43 13.55 -22.70
CA VAL A 737 20.96 14.83 -22.18
C VAL A 737 19.66 14.58 -21.44
N THR A 738 19.69 14.86 -20.14
CA THR A 738 18.60 14.66 -19.18
C THR A 738 18.44 15.94 -18.35
N GLY A 739 17.25 16.21 -17.82
CA GLY A 739 17.03 17.36 -16.92
C GLY A 739 15.69 18.07 -17.12
N ASP A 740 15.32 18.90 -16.15
CA ASP A 740 13.94 19.32 -15.92
C ASP A 740 13.47 20.54 -16.74
N GLN A 741 14.33 21.13 -17.58
CA GLN A 741 13.97 22.31 -18.40
C GLN A 741 14.60 22.31 -19.80
N GLY A 742 13.90 22.96 -20.74
CA GLY A 742 14.39 23.36 -22.06
C GLY A 742 14.47 22.24 -23.12
N ASN A 743 14.55 22.66 -24.38
CA ASN A 743 14.87 21.78 -25.52
C ASN A 743 16.13 20.96 -25.22
N LYS A 744 16.17 19.69 -25.61
CA LYS A 744 17.39 18.88 -25.41
C LYS A 744 18.25 18.96 -26.65
N LYS A 745 19.53 19.29 -26.46
CA LYS A 745 20.50 19.39 -27.55
C LYS A 745 21.77 18.64 -27.19
N ILE A 746 22.16 17.69 -28.02
CA ILE A 746 23.51 17.09 -28.01
C ILE A 746 24.29 17.76 -29.12
N VAL A 747 25.49 18.28 -28.84
CA VAL A 747 26.42 18.77 -29.87
C VAL A 747 27.74 18.00 -29.74
N ARG A 748 28.08 17.19 -30.73
CA ARG A 748 29.26 16.30 -30.69
C ARG A 748 29.91 16.17 -32.05
N ARG A 749 31.22 15.91 -32.03
CA ARG A 749 31.91 15.34 -33.20
C ARG A 749 31.62 13.84 -33.20
N LEU A 750 30.94 13.37 -34.25
CA LEU A 750 30.60 11.97 -34.42
C LEU A 750 31.43 11.40 -35.56
N SER A 751 31.89 10.16 -35.39
CA SER A 751 32.57 9.42 -36.44
C SER A 751 31.59 9.01 -37.55
N PRO A 752 32.06 8.87 -38.81
CA PRO A 752 31.24 8.36 -39.90
C PRO A 752 30.61 7.01 -39.59
N GLY A 753 29.37 6.81 -40.04
CA GLY A 753 28.62 5.57 -39.81
C GLY A 753 27.17 5.80 -39.41
N LEU A 754 26.46 4.69 -39.17
CA LEU A 754 25.10 4.68 -38.67
C LEU A 754 25.10 5.03 -37.17
N TRP A 755 24.20 5.90 -36.75
CA TRP A 755 24.00 6.26 -35.34
C TRP A 755 22.54 6.06 -34.94
N TYR A 756 22.33 5.68 -33.69
CA TYR A 756 21.03 5.49 -33.07
C TYR A 756 20.76 6.61 -32.09
N VAL A 757 19.62 7.26 -32.25
CA VAL A 757 19.15 8.29 -31.33
C VAL A 757 17.81 7.88 -30.75
N SER A 758 17.66 8.06 -29.45
CA SER A 758 16.40 7.77 -28.77
C SER A 758 15.90 8.99 -28.02
N VAL A 759 14.61 9.25 -28.17
CA VAL A 759 13.88 10.19 -27.34
C VAL A 759 13.14 9.39 -26.28
N PHE A 760 13.28 9.77 -25.02
CA PHE A 760 12.67 9.07 -23.90
C PHE A 760 11.76 9.99 -23.10
N CYS A 761 10.49 9.63 -22.89
CA CYS A 761 9.58 10.41 -22.07
C CYS A 761 9.69 10.01 -20.59
N ALA A 762 10.48 10.71 -19.79
CA ALA A 762 10.76 10.36 -18.40
C ALA A 762 9.55 10.36 -17.46
N LYS A 763 8.50 11.14 -17.72
CA LYS A 763 7.30 11.14 -16.88
C LYS A 763 6.46 9.88 -17.07
N ARG A 764 5.84 9.43 -15.99
CA ARG A 764 4.99 8.25 -15.95
C ARG A 764 3.55 8.63 -15.73
N VAL A 765 2.69 7.88 -16.41
CA VAL A 765 1.29 7.80 -16.06
C VAL A 765 1.12 6.59 -15.14
N ARG A 766 0.53 6.80 -13.97
CA ARG A 766 0.32 5.73 -12.98
C ARG A 766 -1.11 5.24 -13.10
N THR A 767 -1.36 3.97 -12.83
CA THR A 767 -2.72 3.46 -12.75
C THR A 767 -2.91 2.96 -11.33
N ILE A 768 -3.93 3.48 -10.67
CA ILE A 768 -4.29 3.21 -9.28
C ILE A 768 -5.67 2.56 -9.26
N GLU A 769 -5.93 1.76 -8.25
CA GLU A 769 -7.21 1.06 -8.14
C GLU A 769 -8.34 2.09 -7.98
N ASP A 770 -9.29 2.04 -8.91
CA ASP A 770 -10.59 2.69 -8.82
C ASP A 770 -11.52 1.77 -8.03
N SER A 771 -11.43 1.95 -6.73
CA SER A 771 -11.99 1.07 -5.72
C SER A 771 -13.52 1.12 -5.63
N LEU A 772 -14.16 2.08 -6.31
CA LEU A 772 -15.62 2.13 -6.54
C LEU A 772 -16.07 1.27 -7.71
N ALA A 773 -15.25 1.13 -8.75
CA ALA A 773 -15.62 0.43 -9.99
C ALA A 773 -15.02 -0.99 -10.09
N GLY A 774 -14.06 -1.33 -9.22
CA GLY A 774 -13.33 -2.60 -9.29
C GLY A 774 -12.35 -2.68 -10.47
N PHE A 775 -11.95 -1.53 -11.01
CA PHE A 775 -10.96 -1.39 -12.10
C PHE A 775 -9.83 -0.49 -11.65
N TYR A 776 -8.79 -0.29 -12.46
CA TYR A 776 -7.80 0.74 -12.18
C TYR A 776 -8.07 2.02 -12.99
N ARG A 777 -8.02 3.19 -12.35
CA ARG A 777 -8.04 4.51 -12.99
C ARG A 777 -6.64 5.08 -13.12
N THR A 778 -6.45 5.86 -14.16
CA THR A 778 -5.13 6.39 -14.50
C THR A 778 -4.93 7.79 -13.91
N ILE A 779 -3.87 7.99 -13.11
CA ILE A 779 -3.49 9.25 -12.45
C ILE A 779 -2.14 9.80 -12.94
N GLY A 780 -1.96 11.11 -12.79
CA GLY A 780 -0.85 11.88 -13.37
C GLY A 780 -1.29 12.69 -14.60
N ASN A 781 -0.34 13.26 -15.35
CA ASN A 781 -0.66 14.02 -16.57
C ASN A 781 -1.21 13.07 -17.65
N ARG A 782 -2.54 12.98 -17.77
CA ARG A 782 -3.23 12.13 -18.75
C ARG A 782 -2.91 12.50 -20.20
N GLY A 783 -2.41 13.72 -20.46
CA GLY A 783 -1.86 14.08 -21.78
C GLY A 783 -0.69 13.21 -22.22
N LEU A 784 0.04 12.58 -21.28
CA LEU A 784 1.07 11.58 -21.57
C LEU A 784 0.50 10.23 -22.06
N LEU A 785 -0.78 9.94 -21.84
CA LEU A 785 -1.44 8.76 -22.41
C LEU A 785 -1.73 8.95 -23.89
N GLN A 786 -2.04 10.19 -24.28
CA GLN A 786 -2.22 10.60 -25.66
C GLN A 786 -0.87 10.87 -26.37
N GLY A 787 0.23 10.75 -25.63
CA GLY A 787 1.58 11.08 -26.04
C GLY A 787 1.87 12.58 -26.08
N LEU A 788 3.12 12.94 -25.80
CA LEU A 788 3.63 14.29 -25.97
C LEU A 788 4.06 14.54 -27.41
N PRO A 789 3.57 15.62 -28.03
CA PRO A 789 4.08 16.02 -29.33
C PRO A 789 5.49 16.56 -29.16
N TYR A 790 6.39 16.15 -30.03
CA TYR A 790 7.73 16.69 -30.09
C TYR A 790 8.25 16.65 -31.52
N SER A 791 9.32 17.36 -31.76
CA SER A 791 10.07 17.28 -33.00
C SER A 791 11.51 16.91 -32.67
N ILE A 792 12.14 16.20 -33.60
CA ILE A 792 13.55 15.85 -33.56
C ILE A 792 14.20 16.30 -34.87
N GLU A 793 15.36 16.93 -34.76
CA GLU A 793 16.13 17.42 -35.89
C GLU A 793 17.61 17.12 -35.67
N ILE A 794 18.31 16.75 -36.74
CA ILE A 794 19.75 16.51 -36.73
C ILE A 794 20.41 17.48 -37.67
N LYS A 795 21.29 18.36 -37.18
CA LYS A 795 22.00 19.36 -37.97
C LYS A 795 23.48 19.09 -38.04
N ARG A 796 24.08 19.51 -39.14
CA ARG A 796 25.53 19.64 -39.28
C ARG A 796 25.90 21.10 -39.07
N ASN A 797 26.71 21.40 -38.06
CA ASN A 797 27.12 22.76 -37.70
C ASN A 797 28.58 22.99 -38.11
N ALA A 798 28.85 24.14 -38.73
CA ALA A 798 30.20 24.65 -38.91
C ALA A 798 30.73 25.22 -37.58
N VAL A 799 32.05 25.21 -37.38
CA VAL A 799 32.67 25.57 -36.09
C VAL A 799 32.50 27.03 -35.66
N GLY A 800 32.06 27.91 -36.57
CA GLY A 800 31.85 29.33 -36.27
C GLY A 800 30.54 29.70 -35.53
N ASP A 801 29.53 28.81 -35.50
CA ASP A 801 28.15 29.22 -35.17
C ASP A 801 27.69 28.92 -33.73
N LEU A 802 28.58 28.51 -32.81
CA LEU A 802 28.17 28.09 -31.46
C LEU A 802 29.07 28.70 -30.37
N LYS A 803 28.57 29.76 -29.70
CA LYS A 803 29.08 30.18 -28.39
C LYS A 803 28.72 29.10 -27.36
N VAL A 804 29.73 28.51 -26.72
CA VAL A 804 29.58 27.50 -25.68
C VAL A 804 29.59 28.20 -24.32
N SER A 805 28.55 28.02 -23.50
CA SER A 805 28.66 28.13 -22.05
C SER A 805 29.10 26.76 -21.53
N GLU A 806 30.23 26.71 -20.82
CA GLU A 806 30.80 25.50 -20.21
C GLU A 806 29.85 24.79 -19.24
#